data_AF-A0AAU9J536-F1
#
_entry.id   AF-A0AAU9J536-F1
#
_cell.length_a   1.000
_cell.length_b   1.000
_cell.length_c   1.000
_cell.angle_alpha   90.00
_cell.angle_beta   90.00
_cell.angle_gamma   90.00
#
_symmetry.space_group_name_H-M   'P 1'
#
loop_
_entity.id
_entity.type
_entity.pdbx_description
1 polymer ?
#
loop_
_entity_poly.entity_id
_entity_poly.type
_entity_poly.pdbx_seq_one_letter_code
_entity_poly.pdbx_strand_id
1 'polypeptide(L)'
;MLDEQLLGINESSDFQGFLTKPLFQSRIKRYTFGFFSKLFKLKYSHKIKLKTQLVIEIVTNLVLMLQLISLTWYPNYEVSEWESYATFWKILGIVSYDELCFEYGTEDICFFGTIGLIGSCIICFIIFGVYVYIEKEPPNIITNLPRKISMPLTSICFIPSLMILLMVFKYSVIASGEVTEYDNSTRDSLDYGAAGGVISIILIIFLLQIKFFSEIFSCDIRHSRSNENIKARCCSEADFNRFIFYIATCILYVSLGDYQIEYQIISFVASSYVFIQTLRYLPYYNFIENSIQAVKLSAISGFLLIFLFGELLDNSLIILWMNIFIQPLIFFFVIKIVRHLYKNLPQRTSDIRNQFDFEKKFRHLLVDKSLVDKRYVLDLFAKFSKGKQFSKSKLFVIWEFNFCLSIIKDERLARVKLAKIAEIPSSLEGDAQEWRLFNWLIGRKCHIYPDTNYLEYLTELNKVKTKDEELCLILVELRSELSSRTPRLPKLINLANRIHDNVDNIKKEYKSIIEKYKNIDAFELYGSFLENIMKNHEEALIVNRKKHGINLYNMRGEDKKLERYGRENAIVLISASNVSFGSIVYINEKAAQILKTPATDTCGMPFNNFIAPPYNILHDTCMKRFVLNNHSIDIPYHKSLPLMTQHGNLRECNILIKLTAFHSHAYFLVSFREKNTSREIAVISPDGHIYCHTEFFTICINSAGQNVRGKHISDLFPMLDFYNMEPFEPWIISFENKQIAVIHTIKQMSAYTLHFIILVHDEKEIEKWKDGQDPDQIEYYGNSTIIDENDEPSQIFVEKKYERKASKVRLHTVNQYMTSITKSFDKENSEIPTQISNFVAESRDLETFDDKSGATSCNESSQSSTKAKFAQRLIVASKKKLKILQLVLFVTVNVK
;
A
#
# COMPACT_ATOMS: atom_id res chain seq x y z
N MET A 1 -0.59 17.26 -48.83
CA MET A 1 -2.01 17.11 -48.43
C MET A 1 -2.41 15.67 -48.13
N LEU A 2 -1.69 14.63 -48.60
CA LEU A 2 -1.83 13.25 -48.10
C LEU A 2 -0.86 12.89 -46.95
N ASP A 3 0.13 13.73 -46.65
CA ASP A 3 1.14 13.47 -45.60
C ASP A 3 0.72 13.88 -44.18
N GLU A 4 -0.42 14.58 -44.00
CA GLU A 4 -0.91 14.98 -42.67
C GLU A 4 -2.00 14.06 -42.09
N GLN A 5 -2.48 13.06 -42.84
CA GLN A 5 -3.45 12.07 -42.33
C GLN A 5 -2.80 10.75 -41.84
N LEU A 6 -1.50 10.56 -42.02
CA LEU A 6 -0.78 9.35 -41.59
C LEU A 6 -0.17 9.44 -40.18
N LEU A 7 -0.34 10.56 -39.47
CA LEU A 7 0.14 10.76 -38.09
C LEU A 7 -0.95 10.53 -37.01
N GLY A 8 -2.09 9.95 -37.39
CA GLY A 8 -3.25 9.74 -36.51
C GLY A 8 -3.35 8.36 -35.85
N ILE A 9 -2.34 7.49 -35.92
CA ILE A 9 -2.41 6.14 -35.34
C ILE A 9 -1.52 6.10 -34.08
N ASN A 10 -2.10 6.53 -32.96
CA ASN A 10 -1.55 6.36 -31.60
C ASN A 10 -2.35 5.29 -30.83
N GLU A 11 -2.79 4.23 -31.53
CA GLU A 11 -3.77 3.25 -31.02
C GLU A 11 -3.17 2.25 -30.02
N SER A 12 -1.85 2.05 -30.03
CA SER A 12 -1.15 1.15 -29.10
C SER A 12 -0.55 1.86 -27.88
N SER A 13 -0.39 3.20 -27.95
CA SER A 13 0.31 3.99 -26.91
C SER A 13 -0.57 4.29 -25.70
N ASP A 14 -1.90 4.31 -25.83
CA ASP A 14 -2.80 4.52 -24.70
C ASP A 14 -3.01 3.23 -23.88
N PHE A 15 -3.28 2.08 -24.51
CA PHE A 15 -3.40 0.81 -23.79
C PHE A 15 -2.07 0.37 -23.16
N GLN A 16 -0.94 0.52 -23.88
CA GLN A 16 0.38 0.35 -23.27
C GLN A 16 0.67 1.45 -22.25
N GLY A 17 0.30 2.70 -22.49
CA GLY A 17 0.46 3.81 -21.56
C GLY A 17 -0.22 3.52 -20.21
N PHE A 18 -1.40 2.91 -20.22
CA PHE A 18 -2.11 2.48 -19.02
C PHE A 18 -1.52 1.23 -18.35
N LEU A 19 -1.03 0.24 -19.11
CA LEU A 19 -0.48 -1.00 -18.54
C LEU A 19 1.02 -0.94 -18.20
N THR A 20 1.77 -0.02 -18.79
CA THR A 20 3.24 0.05 -18.68
C THR A 20 3.75 1.22 -17.84
N LYS A 21 2.92 2.24 -17.53
CA LYS A 21 3.39 3.47 -16.87
C LYS A 21 3.95 3.37 -15.44
N PRO A 22 3.84 2.29 -14.62
CA PRO A 22 4.60 2.23 -13.38
C PRO A 22 5.87 1.38 -13.48
N LEU A 23 6.10 0.66 -14.59
CA LEU A 23 7.31 -0.18 -14.76
C LEU A 23 8.59 0.68 -14.88
N PHE A 24 8.44 1.98 -15.10
CA PHE A 24 9.50 2.98 -15.10
C PHE A 24 9.51 3.83 -13.82
N GLN A 25 9.35 3.22 -12.65
CA GLN A 25 10.24 3.65 -11.54
C GLN A 25 11.67 3.55 -12.08
N SER A 26 12.45 4.63 -11.99
CA SER A 26 13.76 4.74 -12.65
C SER A 26 14.54 3.42 -12.59
N ARG A 27 15.17 3.00 -13.68
CA ARG A 27 15.96 1.74 -13.69
C ARG A 27 16.83 1.61 -12.44
N ILE A 28 17.37 2.74 -11.97
CA ILE A 28 18.03 2.93 -10.69
C ILE A 28 17.19 2.42 -9.51
N LYS A 29 15.98 2.93 -9.25
CA LYS A 29 15.08 2.43 -8.18
C LYS A 29 14.91 0.91 -8.24
N ARG A 30 14.67 0.33 -9.42
CA ARG A 30 14.51 -1.13 -9.58
C ARG A 30 15.77 -1.89 -9.16
N TYR A 31 16.95 -1.44 -9.59
CA TYR A 31 18.22 -2.07 -9.20
C TYR A 31 18.56 -1.84 -7.72
N THR A 32 18.41 -0.62 -7.22
CA THR A 32 18.69 -0.26 -5.83
C THR A 32 17.78 -1.03 -4.86
N PHE A 33 16.47 -1.07 -5.12
CA PHE A 33 15.54 -1.82 -4.29
C PHE A 33 15.72 -3.33 -4.46
N GLY A 34 15.99 -3.79 -5.69
CA GLY A 34 16.35 -5.19 -5.95
C GLY A 34 17.60 -5.65 -5.21
N PHE A 35 18.61 -4.78 -5.14
CA PHE A 35 19.84 -5.00 -4.39
C PHE A 35 19.56 -5.08 -2.88
N PHE A 36 19.00 -4.02 -2.29
CA PHE A 36 18.83 -3.94 -0.83
C PHE A 36 17.80 -4.92 -0.27
N SER A 37 16.72 -5.21 -1.01
CA SER A 37 15.72 -6.19 -0.57
C SER A 37 16.24 -7.64 -0.58
N LYS A 38 17.11 -7.99 -1.52
CA LYS A 38 17.76 -9.30 -1.57
C LYS A 38 18.81 -9.40 -0.45
N LEU A 39 19.55 -8.32 -0.20
CA LEU A 39 20.57 -8.24 0.83
C LEU A 39 19.96 -8.36 2.25
N PHE A 40 18.97 -7.52 2.56
CA PHE A 40 18.32 -7.42 3.87
C PHE A 40 17.08 -8.32 4.01
N LYS A 41 17.08 -9.46 3.32
CA LYS A 41 15.90 -10.34 3.25
C LYS A 41 15.48 -10.81 4.64
N LEU A 42 14.22 -10.54 5.02
CA LEU A 42 13.59 -10.96 6.28
C LEU A 42 13.58 -12.49 6.52
N LYS A 43 13.87 -13.32 5.51
CA LYS A 43 13.79 -14.79 5.56
C LYS A 43 14.57 -15.44 6.72
N TYR A 44 15.60 -14.79 7.27
CA TYR A 44 16.44 -15.35 8.33
C TYR A 44 15.82 -15.25 9.73
N SER A 45 15.05 -14.17 10.00
CA SER A 45 14.32 -14.03 11.28
C SER A 45 13.30 -15.17 11.42
N HIS A 46 12.54 -15.46 10.36
CA HIS A 46 11.46 -16.46 10.38
C HIS A 46 11.90 -17.92 10.61
N LYS A 47 13.18 -18.26 10.40
CA LYS A 47 13.70 -19.62 10.68
C LYS A 47 14.13 -19.81 12.13
N ILE A 48 14.41 -18.71 12.83
CA ILE A 48 14.91 -18.73 14.21
C ILE A 48 13.71 -18.72 15.16
N LYS A 49 13.70 -19.62 16.15
CA LYS A 49 12.66 -19.66 17.19
C LYS A 49 12.56 -18.30 17.90
N LEU A 50 11.34 -17.86 18.21
CA LEU A 50 11.07 -16.57 18.85
C LEU A 50 11.91 -16.33 20.13
N LYS A 51 12.10 -17.37 20.96
CA LYS A 51 12.93 -17.29 22.18
C LYS A 51 14.39 -16.94 21.87
N THR A 52 14.96 -17.52 20.82
CA THR A 52 16.34 -17.23 20.40
C THR A 52 16.46 -15.82 19.84
N GLN A 53 15.47 -15.37 19.05
CA GLN A 53 15.43 -13.97 18.61
C GLN A 53 15.41 -13.01 19.80
N LEU A 54 14.60 -13.31 20.81
CA LEU A 54 14.50 -12.49 22.02
C LEU A 54 15.83 -12.38 22.76
N VAL A 55 16.54 -13.50 22.97
CA VAL A 55 17.85 -13.49 23.63
C VAL A 55 18.87 -12.67 22.85
N ILE A 56 18.95 -12.88 21.52
CA ILE A 56 19.85 -12.13 20.65
C ILE A 56 19.54 -10.63 20.75
N GLU A 57 18.25 -10.26 20.78
CA GLU A 57 17.84 -8.87 20.82
C GLU A 57 18.09 -8.21 22.16
N ILE A 58 17.86 -8.91 23.27
CA ILE A 58 18.22 -8.42 24.60
C ILE A 58 19.73 -8.18 24.69
N VAL A 59 20.54 -9.15 24.27
CA VAL A 59 22.01 -9.03 24.31
C VAL A 59 22.49 -7.89 23.40
N THR A 60 21.97 -7.80 22.18
CA THR A 60 22.35 -6.75 21.23
C THR A 60 21.98 -5.37 21.74
N ASN A 61 20.77 -5.19 22.29
CA ASN A 61 20.36 -3.91 22.86
C ASN A 61 21.06 -3.58 24.17
N LEU A 62 21.44 -4.59 24.97
CA LEU A 62 22.26 -4.38 26.17
C LEU A 62 23.64 -3.85 25.81
N VAL A 63 24.31 -4.45 24.82
CA VAL A 63 25.62 -3.98 24.35
C VAL A 63 25.51 -2.57 23.78
N LEU A 64 24.52 -2.30 22.93
CA LEU A 64 24.27 -0.95 22.40
C LEU A 64 23.94 0.07 23.50
N MET A 65 23.21 -0.35 24.53
CA MET A 65 22.90 0.51 25.68
C MET A 65 24.18 0.86 26.44
N LEU A 66 25.05 -0.12 26.69
CA LEU A 66 26.33 0.09 27.38
C LEU A 66 27.27 0.98 26.56
N GLN A 67 27.34 0.80 25.24
CA GLN A 67 28.08 1.68 24.32
C GLN A 67 27.55 3.12 24.29
N LEU A 68 26.24 3.33 24.49
CA LEU A 68 25.70 4.69 24.60
C LEU A 68 25.89 5.28 25.99
N ILE A 69 25.92 4.43 27.02
CA ILE A 69 26.22 4.84 28.39
C ILE A 69 27.68 5.28 28.50
N SER A 70 28.63 4.62 27.84
CA SER A 70 30.04 5.06 27.84
C SER A 70 30.24 6.47 27.30
N LEU A 71 29.35 6.93 26.40
CA LEU A 71 29.35 8.30 25.89
C LEU A 71 28.72 9.33 26.86
N THR A 72 28.39 8.98 28.10
CA THR A 72 27.74 9.92 29.05
C THR A 72 28.71 10.67 29.97
N TRP A 73 29.96 10.21 30.07
CA TRP A 73 31.02 10.85 30.85
C TRP A 73 32.29 10.98 30.01
N TYR A 74 33.22 11.82 30.48
CA TYR A 74 34.58 11.89 29.94
C TYR A 74 35.57 11.33 30.97
N PRO A 75 36.74 10.85 30.54
CA PRO A 75 37.74 10.32 31.48
C PRO A 75 38.22 11.38 32.48
N ASN A 76 38.46 12.61 32.00
CA ASN A 76 38.82 13.78 32.81
C ASN A 76 37.58 14.49 33.37
N TYR A 77 36.79 13.78 34.18
CA TYR A 77 35.58 14.33 34.79
C TYR A 77 35.94 15.11 36.07
N GLU A 78 35.59 16.40 36.14
CA GLU A 78 36.00 17.34 37.21
C GLU A 78 35.17 17.20 38.51
N VAL A 79 34.88 15.98 38.97
CA VAL A 79 34.13 15.73 40.21
C VAL A 79 35.05 15.20 41.31
N SER A 80 34.83 15.65 42.55
CA SER A 80 35.59 15.18 43.70
C SER A 80 35.54 13.65 43.84
N GLU A 81 36.70 13.06 44.20
CA GLU A 81 36.89 11.61 44.35
C GLU A 81 36.67 10.78 43.07
N TRP A 82 36.62 11.38 41.86
CA TRP A 82 36.43 10.63 40.60
C TRP A 82 37.46 9.50 40.41
N GLU A 83 38.73 9.79 40.66
CA GLU A 83 39.83 8.83 40.56
C GLU A 83 39.64 7.59 41.46
N SER A 84 38.98 7.75 42.61
CA SER A 84 38.74 6.65 43.57
C SER A 84 37.82 5.56 43.00
N TYR A 85 37.04 5.88 41.96
CA TYR A 85 36.11 4.96 41.30
C TYR A 85 36.40 4.79 39.80
N ALA A 86 37.52 5.30 39.29
CA ALA A 86 37.88 5.25 37.87
C ALA A 86 37.83 3.82 37.29
N THR A 87 38.23 2.80 38.06
CA THR A 87 38.17 1.40 37.61
C THR A 87 36.75 0.94 37.26
N PHE A 88 35.74 1.39 38.00
CA PHE A 88 34.33 1.04 37.71
C PHE A 88 33.90 1.63 36.37
N TRP A 89 34.21 2.90 36.13
CA TRP A 89 33.89 3.60 34.88
C TRP A 89 34.63 2.99 33.69
N LYS A 90 35.91 2.67 33.85
CA LYS A 90 36.70 1.94 32.84
C LYS A 90 36.09 0.58 32.48
N ILE A 91 35.65 -0.22 33.46
CA ILE A 91 35.01 -1.52 33.19
C ILE A 91 33.71 -1.36 32.38
N LEU A 92 32.92 -0.32 32.67
CA LEU A 92 31.71 -0.02 31.91
C LEU A 92 32.03 0.43 30.48
N GLY A 93 33.08 1.23 30.32
CA GLY A 93 33.56 1.75 29.04
C GLY A 93 34.09 0.69 28.07
N ILE A 94 34.84 -0.30 28.60
CA ILE A 94 35.45 -1.42 27.84
C ILE A 94 34.45 -2.23 26.99
N VAL A 95 33.14 -2.13 27.25
CA VAL A 95 32.09 -2.75 26.42
C VAL A 95 32.09 -2.20 24.98
N SER A 96 32.59 -0.97 24.80
CA SER A 96 32.82 -0.36 23.51
C SER A 96 34.24 -0.68 23.04
N TYR A 97 34.38 -1.25 21.83
CA TYR A 97 35.68 -1.74 21.37
C TYR A 97 36.66 -0.61 20.99
N ASP A 98 36.16 0.60 20.74
CA ASP A 98 36.97 1.81 20.59
C ASP A 98 37.70 2.13 21.89
N GLU A 99 36.98 2.20 23.00
CA GLU A 99 37.55 2.46 24.33
C GLU A 99 38.53 1.37 24.77
N LEU A 100 38.20 0.10 24.51
CA LEU A 100 39.12 -1.03 24.67
C LEU A 100 40.43 -0.79 23.90
N CYS A 101 40.35 -0.33 22.66
CA CYS A 101 41.53 -0.15 21.83
C CYS A 101 42.42 1.01 22.30
N PHE A 102 41.83 2.11 22.78
CA PHE A 102 42.57 3.23 23.36
C PHE A 102 43.24 2.86 24.68
N GLU A 103 42.56 2.13 25.58
CA GLU A 103 43.15 1.72 26.87
C GLU A 103 44.38 0.81 26.69
N TYR A 104 44.41 -0.02 25.63
CA TYR A 104 45.54 -0.90 25.32
C TYR A 104 46.57 -0.32 24.35
N GLY A 105 46.44 0.93 23.90
CA GLY A 105 47.36 1.54 22.93
C GLY A 105 47.34 0.84 21.56
N THR A 106 46.16 0.38 21.12
CA THR A 106 45.94 -0.36 19.85
C THR A 106 45.03 0.40 18.88
N GLU A 107 44.97 1.72 19.00
CA GLU A 107 44.13 2.62 18.21
C GLU A 107 44.38 2.50 16.71
N ASP A 108 45.65 2.40 16.27
CA ASP A 108 46.01 2.16 14.87
C ASP A 108 45.38 0.87 14.34
N ILE A 109 45.51 -0.23 15.09
CA ILE A 109 44.95 -1.54 14.73
C ILE A 109 43.43 -1.44 14.62
N CYS A 110 42.80 -0.70 15.52
CA CYS A 110 41.36 -0.51 15.54
C CYS A 110 40.84 0.34 14.36
N PHE A 111 41.58 1.39 14.02
CA PHE A 111 41.29 2.23 12.86
C PHE A 111 41.43 1.45 11.55
N PHE A 112 42.57 0.79 11.33
CA PHE A 112 42.76 -0.05 10.14
C PHE A 112 41.80 -1.25 10.11
N GLY A 113 41.45 -1.80 11.28
CA GLY A 113 40.42 -2.83 11.42
C GLY A 113 39.03 -2.32 11.00
N THR A 114 38.66 -1.10 11.42
CA THR A 114 37.40 -0.45 11.04
C THR A 114 37.37 -0.14 9.53
N ILE A 115 38.47 0.39 8.97
CA ILE A 115 38.62 0.57 7.52
C ILE A 115 38.50 -0.76 6.79
N GLY A 116 39.20 -1.80 7.25
CA GLY A 116 39.18 -3.13 6.65
C GLY A 116 37.78 -3.74 6.68
N LEU A 117 37.04 -3.56 7.77
CA LEU A 117 35.68 -4.06 7.92
C LEU A 117 34.69 -3.31 7.01
N ILE A 118 34.73 -1.97 6.99
CA ILE A 118 33.89 -1.18 6.09
C ILE A 118 34.28 -1.42 4.62
N GLY A 119 35.57 -1.44 4.31
CA GLY A 119 36.12 -1.73 2.99
C GLY A 119 35.73 -3.11 2.47
N SER A 120 35.79 -4.14 3.33
CA SER A 120 35.30 -5.48 2.98
C SER A 120 33.81 -5.49 2.67
N CYS A 121 33.01 -4.69 3.40
CA CYS A 121 31.59 -4.53 3.13
C CYS A 121 31.34 -3.82 1.78
N ILE A 122 32.10 -2.78 1.46
CA ILE A 122 32.05 -2.08 0.16
C ILE A 122 32.38 -3.05 -0.97
N ILE A 123 33.48 -3.81 -0.86
CA ILE A 123 33.88 -4.80 -1.88
C ILE A 123 32.79 -5.85 -2.06
N CYS A 124 32.24 -6.40 -0.96
CA CYS A 124 31.16 -7.37 -1.03
C CYS A 124 29.89 -6.78 -1.69
N PHE A 125 29.60 -5.49 -1.45
CA PHE A 125 28.48 -4.79 -2.06
C PHE A 125 28.69 -4.55 -3.55
N ILE A 126 29.90 -4.18 -3.99
CA ILE A 126 30.24 -4.03 -5.40
C ILE A 126 30.09 -5.38 -6.11
N ILE A 127 30.68 -6.45 -5.56
CA ILE A 127 30.56 -7.81 -6.12
C ILE A 127 29.07 -8.20 -6.22
N PHE A 128 28.33 -8.06 -5.12
CA PHE A 128 26.90 -8.38 -5.11
C PHE A 128 26.10 -7.54 -6.10
N GLY A 129 26.44 -6.26 -6.25
CA GLY A 129 25.81 -5.33 -7.19
C GLY A 129 26.04 -5.73 -8.64
N VAL A 130 27.26 -6.13 -8.99
CA VAL A 130 27.60 -6.68 -10.31
C VAL A 130 26.77 -7.94 -10.60
N TYR A 131 26.62 -8.86 -9.64
CA TYR A 131 25.77 -10.04 -9.81
C TYR A 131 24.30 -9.69 -10.04
N VAL A 132 23.75 -8.74 -9.27
CA VAL A 132 22.37 -8.28 -9.42
C VAL A 132 22.18 -7.59 -10.78
N TYR A 133 23.16 -6.82 -11.25
CA TYR A 133 23.14 -6.15 -12.54
C TYR A 133 23.16 -7.14 -13.72
N ILE A 134 23.94 -8.22 -13.61
CA ILE A 134 24.02 -9.28 -14.63
C ILE A 134 22.76 -10.17 -14.64
N GLU A 135 21.79 -9.93 -13.75
CA GLU A 135 20.54 -10.69 -13.59
C GLU A 135 20.70 -12.21 -13.37
N LYS A 136 21.92 -12.67 -13.03
CA LYS A 136 22.18 -14.04 -12.62
C LYS A 136 21.74 -14.25 -11.18
N GLU A 137 21.21 -15.43 -10.85
CA GLU A 137 20.98 -15.79 -9.47
C GLU A 137 22.33 -15.90 -8.73
N PRO A 138 22.61 -14.99 -7.77
CA PRO A 138 23.88 -15.01 -7.07
C PRO A 138 23.97 -16.29 -6.22
N PRO A 139 25.12 -16.98 -6.19
CA PRO A 139 25.36 -18.09 -5.28
C PRO A 139 25.01 -17.72 -3.83
N ASN A 140 24.56 -18.72 -3.05
CA ASN A 140 24.19 -18.52 -1.65
C ASN A 140 25.32 -17.88 -0.81
N ILE A 141 26.58 -18.13 -1.16
CA ILE A 141 27.73 -17.53 -0.47
C ILE A 141 27.79 -16.01 -0.73
N ILE A 142 27.63 -15.60 -1.99
CA ILE A 142 27.69 -14.20 -2.43
C ILE A 142 26.51 -13.38 -1.89
N THR A 143 25.36 -14.02 -1.63
CA THR A 143 24.23 -13.37 -0.95
C THR A 143 24.39 -13.31 0.57
N ASN A 144 24.93 -14.35 1.20
CA ASN A 144 25.01 -14.44 2.66
C ASN A 144 26.21 -13.69 3.24
N LEU A 145 27.36 -13.62 2.55
CA LEU A 145 28.56 -12.95 3.03
C LEU A 145 28.37 -11.44 3.30
N PRO A 146 27.87 -10.61 2.35
CA PRO A 146 27.66 -9.19 2.60
C PRO A 146 26.65 -8.96 3.73
N ARG A 147 25.69 -9.86 3.92
CA ARG A 147 24.75 -9.83 5.05
C ARG A 147 25.44 -10.10 6.39
N LYS A 148 26.29 -11.13 6.45
CA LYS A 148 27.03 -11.49 7.68
C LYS A 148 28.00 -10.40 8.11
N ILE A 149 28.57 -9.64 7.17
CA ILE A 149 29.47 -8.52 7.44
C ILE A 149 28.69 -7.24 7.80
N SER A 150 27.64 -6.92 7.04
CA SER A 150 26.84 -5.70 7.27
C SER A 150 25.98 -5.75 8.54
N MET A 151 25.54 -6.94 8.99
CA MET A 151 24.72 -7.07 10.19
C MET A 151 25.42 -6.59 11.48
N PRO A 152 26.63 -7.06 11.85
CA PRO A 152 27.34 -6.54 13.01
C PRO A 152 27.71 -5.05 12.83
N LEU A 153 28.13 -4.65 11.62
CA LEU A 153 28.47 -3.26 11.30
C LEU A 153 27.29 -2.28 11.52
N THR A 154 26.07 -2.68 11.16
CA THR A 154 24.86 -1.87 11.34
C THR A 154 24.18 -2.07 12.69
N SER A 155 24.70 -2.94 13.55
CA SER A 155 24.20 -3.17 14.91
C SER A 155 25.30 -2.84 15.93
N ILE A 156 25.95 -3.85 16.50
CA ILE A 156 26.87 -3.73 17.64
C ILE A 156 28.10 -2.87 17.33
N CYS A 157 28.62 -2.90 16.10
CA CYS A 157 29.84 -2.14 15.76
C CYS A 157 29.54 -0.71 15.29
N PHE A 158 28.28 -0.31 15.17
CA PHE A 158 27.92 0.98 14.57
C PHE A 158 28.48 2.17 15.35
N ILE A 159 28.25 2.22 16.67
CA ILE A 159 28.69 3.34 17.53
C ILE A 159 30.21 3.40 17.61
N PRO A 160 30.94 2.32 17.95
CA PRO A 160 32.39 2.42 18.08
C PRO A 160 33.10 2.69 16.74
N SER A 161 32.59 2.14 15.62
CA SER A 161 33.10 2.48 14.28
C SER A 161 32.91 3.96 13.96
N LEU A 162 31.74 4.52 14.29
CA LEU A 162 31.46 5.94 14.08
C LEU A 162 32.37 6.82 14.95
N MET A 163 32.57 6.45 16.21
CA MET A 163 33.45 7.14 17.15
C MET A 163 34.89 7.19 16.64
N ILE A 164 35.49 6.05 16.28
CA ILE A 164 36.86 6.00 15.75
C ILE A 164 37.03 6.91 14.52
N LEU A 165 36.08 6.86 13.58
CA LEU A 165 36.13 7.69 12.36
C LEU A 165 35.97 9.19 12.67
N LEU A 166 35.10 9.55 13.63
CA LEU A 166 34.94 10.94 14.07
C LEU A 166 36.18 11.47 14.79
N MET A 167 36.85 10.62 15.58
CA MET A 167 38.09 10.94 16.27
C MET A 167 39.22 11.20 15.29
N VAL A 168 39.45 10.28 14.35
CA VAL A 168 40.46 10.49 13.29
C VAL A 168 40.14 11.75 12.48
N PHE A 169 38.87 11.99 12.15
CA PHE A 169 38.47 13.23 11.49
C PHE A 169 38.81 14.48 12.33
N LYS A 170 38.47 14.50 13.62
CA LYS A 170 38.76 15.63 14.52
C LYS A 170 40.25 15.91 14.58
N TYR A 171 41.08 14.94 14.94
CA TYR A 171 42.51 15.17 15.20
C TYR A 171 43.36 15.30 13.92
N SER A 172 42.89 14.77 12.78
CA SER A 172 43.55 14.98 11.47
C SER A 172 43.23 16.34 10.83
N VAL A 173 42.17 17.03 11.26
CA VAL A 173 41.70 18.31 10.67
C VAL A 173 41.85 19.49 11.63
N ILE A 174 41.53 19.28 12.89
CA ILE A 174 41.59 20.27 13.96
C ILE A 174 42.87 19.98 14.74
N ALA A 175 43.82 20.91 14.70
CA ALA A 175 45.09 20.81 15.42
C ALA A 175 44.92 21.02 16.93
N SER A 176 44.10 20.21 17.61
CA SER A 176 44.00 20.15 19.07
C SER A 176 45.16 19.34 19.66
N GLY A 177 45.67 19.75 20.83
CA GLY A 177 46.91 19.20 21.41
C GLY A 177 46.75 17.84 22.10
N GLU A 178 45.67 17.62 22.84
CA GLU A 178 45.42 16.40 23.63
C GLU A 178 44.06 15.80 23.29
N VAL A 179 43.97 14.47 23.42
CA VAL A 179 42.74 13.72 23.19
C VAL A 179 41.89 13.75 24.45
N THR A 180 40.73 14.41 24.40
CA THR A 180 39.88 14.60 25.59
C THR A 180 38.88 13.48 25.82
N GLU A 181 38.62 12.66 24.80
CA GLU A 181 37.60 11.60 24.83
C GLU A 181 38.07 10.29 25.49
N TYR A 182 39.38 10.04 25.57
CA TYR A 182 39.97 8.79 26.07
C TYR A 182 41.21 9.05 26.93
N ASP A 183 41.38 8.26 27.98
CA ASP A 183 42.60 8.29 28.81
C ASP A 183 43.85 7.90 28.01
N ASN A 184 45.00 8.50 28.33
CA ASN A 184 46.34 8.07 27.89
C ASN A 184 46.60 8.08 26.37
N SER A 185 45.84 8.83 25.57
CA SER A 185 46.02 8.86 24.11
C SER A 185 46.74 10.13 23.64
N THR A 186 47.80 9.94 22.84
CA THR A 186 48.53 11.05 22.22
C THR A 186 47.93 11.39 20.86
N ARG A 187 47.90 12.69 20.51
CA ARG A 187 47.44 13.17 19.20
C ARG A 187 48.10 12.42 18.03
N ASP A 188 49.39 12.13 18.16
CA ASP A 188 50.20 11.52 17.10
C ASP A 188 49.64 10.17 16.62
N SER A 189 48.88 9.47 17.46
CA SER A 189 48.23 8.20 17.10
C SER A 189 47.00 8.34 16.18
N LEU A 190 46.42 9.54 16.08
CA LEU A 190 45.19 9.81 15.31
C LEU A 190 45.35 10.85 14.19
N ASP A 191 46.54 11.46 14.08
CA ASP A 191 46.86 12.44 13.05
C ASP A 191 47.42 11.74 11.79
N TYR A 192 46.51 11.30 10.92
CA TYR A 192 46.86 10.76 9.59
C TYR A 192 46.87 11.84 8.50
N GLY A 193 46.92 13.11 8.92
CA GLY A 193 46.84 14.28 8.04
C GLY A 193 45.53 14.39 7.26
N ALA A 194 45.50 15.33 6.31
CA ALA A 194 44.29 15.63 5.53
C ALA A 194 43.69 14.41 4.81
N ALA A 195 44.52 13.46 4.39
CA ALA A 195 44.06 12.22 3.75
C ALA A 195 43.22 11.35 4.70
N GLY A 196 43.65 11.20 5.96
CA GLY A 196 42.89 10.49 6.99
C GLY A 196 41.54 11.13 7.28
N GLY A 197 41.50 12.47 7.35
CA GLY A 197 40.25 13.22 7.49
C GLY A 197 39.26 12.98 6.34
N VAL A 198 39.75 13.04 5.09
CA VAL A 198 38.91 12.80 3.89
C VAL A 198 38.39 11.35 3.84
N ILE A 199 39.26 10.36 4.09
CA ILE A 199 38.87 8.94 4.12
C ILE A 199 37.81 8.70 5.19
N SER A 200 37.99 9.28 6.38
CA SER A 200 37.03 9.13 7.48
C SER A 200 35.65 9.66 7.12
N ILE A 201 35.56 10.84 6.49
CA ILE A 201 34.27 11.38 6.00
C ILE A 201 33.60 10.42 5.01
N ILE A 202 34.35 9.90 4.03
CA ILE A 202 33.81 8.98 3.02
C ILE A 202 33.25 7.71 3.70
N LEU A 203 33.99 7.15 4.65
CA LEU A 203 33.58 5.95 5.38
C LEU A 203 32.38 6.21 6.31
N ILE A 204 32.31 7.38 6.96
CA ILE A 204 31.15 7.80 7.75
C ILE A 204 29.91 7.88 6.85
N ILE A 205 30.00 8.56 5.70
CA ILE A 205 28.87 8.65 4.75
C ILE A 205 28.40 7.26 4.35
N PHE A 206 29.32 6.35 4.03
CA PHE A 206 28.97 4.97 3.68
C PHE A 206 28.31 4.22 4.84
N LEU A 207 28.85 4.34 6.06
CA LEU A 207 28.31 3.72 7.28
C LEU A 207 26.89 4.22 7.61
N LEU A 208 26.64 5.52 7.40
CA LEU A 208 25.31 6.11 7.56
C LEU A 208 24.33 5.58 6.51
N GLN A 209 24.75 5.50 5.25
CA GLN A 209 23.91 4.98 4.16
C GLN A 209 23.53 3.50 4.37
N ILE A 210 24.50 2.64 4.72
CA ILE A 210 24.23 1.21 4.95
C ILE A 210 23.30 1.01 6.14
N LYS A 211 23.46 1.78 7.22
CA LYS A 211 22.56 1.73 8.38
C LYS A 211 21.15 2.20 8.01
N PHE A 212 21.03 3.32 7.29
CA PHE A 212 19.75 3.85 6.82
C PHE A 212 18.99 2.84 5.95
N PHE A 213 19.64 2.26 4.94
CA PHE A 213 18.99 1.25 4.08
C PHE A 213 18.69 -0.04 4.85
N SER A 214 19.54 -0.46 5.79
CA SER A 214 19.29 -1.63 6.64
C SER A 214 17.99 -1.47 7.43
N GLU A 215 17.72 -0.30 8.01
CA GLU A 215 16.49 -0.04 8.78
C GLU A 215 15.21 -0.07 7.93
N ILE A 216 15.26 0.51 6.72
CA ILE A 216 14.09 0.56 5.82
C ILE A 216 13.76 -0.84 5.28
N PHE A 217 14.77 -1.55 4.75
CA PHE A 217 14.56 -2.82 4.06
C PHE A 217 14.37 -4.01 5.02
N SER A 218 14.90 -3.92 6.25
CA SER A 218 14.69 -4.93 7.31
C SER A 218 13.36 -4.75 8.06
N CYS A 219 12.61 -3.68 7.83
CA CYS A 219 11.34 -3.41 8.49
C CYS A 219 10.26 -4.44 8.07
N ASP A 220 9.70 -5.22 9.00
CA ASP A 220 8.56 -6.13 8.75
C ASP A 220 7.25 -5.48 9.21
N ILE A 221 6.43 -5.05 8.25
CA ILE A 221 5.22 -4.26 8.51
C ILE A 221 3.98 -5.14 8.79
N ARG A 222 4.10 -6.47 8.67
CA ARG A 222 2.96 -7.39 8.82
C ARG A 222 2.56 -7.59 10.27
N HIS A 223 1.40 -7.08 10.67
CA HIS A 223 0.82 -7.27 12.00
C HIS A 223 0.69 -8.73 12.42
N SER A 224 0.23 -9.58 11.50
CA SER A 224 0.01 -11.01 11.76
C SER A 224 1.28 -11.80 12.11
N ARG A 225 2.47 -11.20 11.93
CA ARG A 225 3.77 -11.82 12.22
C ARG A 225 4.41 -11.33 13.51
N SER A 226 3.72 -10.53 14.31
CA SER A 226 4.20 -10.08 15.62
C SER A 226 4.62 -11.22 16.56
N ASN A 227 3.98 -12.39 16.41
CA ASN A 227 4.29 -13.61 17.17
C ASN A 227 5.45 -14.44 16.58
N GLU A 228 5.85 -14.17 15.32
CA GLU A 228 6.95 -14.87 14.64
C GLU A 228 8.24 -14.03 14.63
N ASN A 229 8.10 -12.71 14.63
CA ASN A 229 9.19 -11.75 14.55
C ASN A 229 8.98 -10.61 15.55
N ILE A 230 9.81 -10.57 16.60
CA ILE A 230 9.75 -9.52 17.64
C ILE A 230 10.00 -8.12 17.08
N LYS A 231 10.73 -8.00 15.96
CA LYS A 231 11.05 -6.73 15.28
C LYS A 231 9.95 -6.23 14.36
N ALA A 232 8.82 -6.94 14.24
CA ALA A 232 7.73 -6.49 13.41
C ALA A 232 7.13 -5.18 13.96
N ARG A 233 6.97 -4.18 13.09
CA ARG A 233 6.65 -2.79 13.46
C ARG A 233 5.83 -2.10 12.39
N CYS A 234 5.11 -1.04 12.75
CA CYS A 234 4.21 -0.31 11.85
C CYS A 234 4.94 0.56 10.80
N CYS A 235 6.07 1.18 11.16
CA CYS A 235 6.93 1.96 10.28
C CYS A 235 8.36 2.04 10.81
N SER A 236 9.27 2.64 10.04
CA SER A 236 10.67 2.88 10.40
C SER A 236 10.95 4.24 11.05
N GLU A 237 9.97 5.15 11.11
CA GLU A 237 10.15 6.54 11.57
C GLU A 237 10.75 6.65 12.99
N ALA A 238 10.24 5.86 13.94
CA ALA A 238 10.74 5.88 15.32
C ALA A 238 12.19 5.40 15.43
N ASP A 239 12.58 4.42 14.61
CA ASP A 239 13.95 3.92 14.52
C ASP A 239 14.88 4.92 13.86
N PHE A 240 14.39 5.64 12.85
CA PHE A 240 15.13 6.72 12.22
C PHE A 240 15.41 7.87 13.19
N ASN A 241 14.44 8.24 14.03
CA ASN A 241 14.65 9.23 15.09
C ASN A 241 15.71 8.76 16.12
N ARG A 242 15.69 7.48 16.50
CA ARG A 242 16.74 6.89 17.36
C ARG A 242 18.11 6.90 16.68
N PHE A 243 18.16 6.58 15.40
CA PHE A 243 19.38 6.60 14.61
C PHE A 243 19.98 8.00 14.51
N ILE A 244 19.16 9.03 14.24
CA ILE A 244 19.59 10.44 14.28
C ILE A 244 20.12 10.81 15.66
N PHE A 245 19.43 10.39 16.72
CA PHE A 245 19.89 10.64 18.09
C PHE A 245 21.28 10.02 18.34
N TYR A 246 21.51 8.75 17.97
CA TYR A 246 22.83 8.14 18.16
C TYR A 246 23.95 8.89 17.43
N ILE A 247 23.71 9.30 16.18
CA ILE A 247 24.68 10.10 15.41
C ILE A 247 24.94 11.43 16.09
N ALA A 248 23.88 12.13 16.49
CA ALA A 248 23.97 13.43 17.14
C ALA A 248 24.76 13.32 18.46
N THR A 249 24.50 12.29 19.26
CA THR A 249 25.24 12.03 20.51
C THR A 249 26.73 11.81 20.23
N CYS A 250 27.10 10.96 19.27
CA CYS A 250 28.51 10.73 18.92
C CYS A 250 29.20 12.02 18.43
N ILE A 251 28.55 12.79 17.54
CA ILE A 251 29.11 14.05 17.03
C ILE A 251 29.27 15.07 18.16
N LEU A 252 28.26 15.22 19.01
CA LEU A 252 28.30 16.16 20.13
C LEU A 252 29.37 15.75 21.15
N TYR A 253 29.50 14.46 21.45
CA TYR A 253 30.53 13.94 22.35
C TYR A 253 31.95 14.29 21.86
N VAL A 254 32.23 14.07 20.57
CA VAL A 254 33.56 14.42 20.00
C VAL A 254 33.77 15.93 19.88
N SER A 255 32.70 16.69 19.61
CA SER A 255 32.80 18.14 19.35
C SER A 255 32.82 19.01 20.62
N LEU A 256 32.23 18.53 21.72
CA LEU A 256 32.03 19.30 22.97
C LEU A 256 32.84 18.74 24.14
N GLY A 257 33.97 18.07 23.89
CA GLY A 257 34.82 17.47 24.93
C GLY A 257 35.18 18.44 26.07
N ASP A 258 35.42 19.72 25.75
CA ASP A 258 35.76 20.76 26.75
C ASP A 258 34.53 21.35 27.46
N TYR A 259 33.31 21.00 27.03
CA TYR A 259 32.03 21.54 27.50
C TYR A 259 31.11 20.40 27.96
N GLN A 260 31.60 19.61 28.91
CA GLN A 260 31.00 18.34 29.33
C GLN A 260 29.57 18.51 29.86
N ILE A 261 29.34 19.52 30.71
CA ILE A 261 28.02 19.82 31.29
C ILE A 261 27.01 20.19 30.19
N GLU A 262 27.40 21.07 29.26
CA GLU A 262 26.50 21.43 28.15
C GLU A 262 26.17 20.23 27.26
N TYR A 263 27.14 19.37 26.97
CA TYR A 263 26.91 18.12 26.26
C TYR A 263 25.88 17.24 26.99
N GLN A 264 26.07 17.02 28.30
CA GLN A 264 25.17 16.19 29.10
C GLN A 264 23.74 16.73 29.13
N ILE A 265 23.56 18.05 29.28
CA ILE A 265 22.23 18.69 29.26
C ILE A 265 21.55 18.47 27.90
N ILE A 266 22.26 18.72 26.79
CA ILE A 266 21.70 18.57 25.44
C ILE A 266 21.32 17.10 25.19
N SER A 267 22.22 16.17 25.55
CA SER A 267 22.00 14.73 25.41
C SER A 267 20.86 14.23 26.31
N PHE A 268 20.69 14.79 27.51
CA PHE A 268 19.60 14.45 28.41
C PHE A 268 18.25 14.84 27.82
N VAL A 269 18.14 16.07 27.32
CA VAL A 269 16.91 16.57 26.67
C VAL A 269 16.60 15.76 25.41
N ALA A 270 17.62 15.49 24.57
CA ALA A 270 17.44 14.72 23.35
C ALA A 270 17.04 13.26 23.63
N SER A 271 17.71 12.58 24.55
CA SER A 271 17.38 11.20 24.94
C SER A 271 15.99 11.11 25.56
N SER A 272 15.63 12.05 26.43
CA SER A 272 14.30 12.12 27.06
C SER A 272 13.20 12.35 26.03
N TYR A 273 13.44 13.22 25.04
CA TYR A 273 12.51 13.44 23.94
C TYR A 273 12.27 12.17 23.13
N VAL A 274 13.32 11.46 22.71
CA VAL A 274 13.21 10.22 21.94
C VAL A 274 12.57 9.08 22.77
N PHE A 275 12.84 9.04 24.07
CA PHE A 275 12.18 8.13 25.01
C PHE A 275 10.67 8.38 25.08
N ILE A 276 10.25 9.63 25.29
CA ILE A 276 8.83 10.02 25.33
C ILE A 276 8.15 9.72 23.99
N GLN A 277 8.81 9.99 22.86
CA GLN A 277 8.30 9.63 21.54
C GLN A 277 8.11 8.12 21.39
N THR A 278 9.06 7.32 21.89
CA THR A 278 8.96 5.84 21.87
C THR A 278 7.77 5.36 22.70
N LEU A 279 7.54 5.92 23.89
CA LEU A 279 6.37 5.60 24.72
C LEU A 279 5.05 6.03 24.07
N ARG A 280 5.04 7.19 23.41
CA ARG A 280 3.84 7.72 22.75
C ARG A 280 3.47 6.89 21.51
N TYR A 281 4.47 6.50 20.71
CA TYR A 281 4.24 5.85 19.42
C TYR A 281 4.06 4.33 19.54
N LEU A 282 4.80 3.67 20.45
CA LEU A 282 4.85 2.20 20.58
C LEU A 282 5.04 1.50 19.22
N PRO A 283 6.18 1.72 18.52
CA PRO A 283 6.36 1.34 17.12
C PRO A 283 6.18 -0.15 16.83
N TYR A 284 6.53 -1.00 17.78
CA TYR A 284 6.54 -2.45 17.59
C TYR A 284 5.19 -3.07 17.92
N TYR A 285 4.84 -4.13 17.20
CA TYR A 285 3.63 -4.88 17.53
C TYR A 285 3.80 -5.72 18.80
N ASN A 286 5.04 -6.08 19.15
CA ASN A 286 5.33 -6.85 20.35
C ASN A 286 5.59 -5.94 21.56
N PHE A 287 4.98 -6.23 22.71
CA PHE A 287 5.18 -5.45 23.93
C PHE A 287 6.63 -5.52 24.44
N ILE A 288 7.29 -6.67 24.28
CA ILE A 288 8.64 -6.92 24.81
C ILE A 288 9.63 -6.00 24.10
N GLU A 289 9.55 -5.92 22.78
CA GLU A 289 10.44 -5.08 21.98
C GLU A 289 10.25 -3.60 22.32
N ASN A 290 9.01 -3.12 22.45
CA ASN A 290 8.76 -1.75 22.92
C ASN A 290 9.36 -1.51 24.31
N SER A 291 9.33 -2.52 25.20
CA SER A 291 9.91 -2.41 26.54
C SER A 291 11.44 -2.34 26.48
N ILE A 292 12.10 -3.17 25.68
CA ILE A 292 13.56 -3.16 25.49
C ILE A 292 14.02 -1.80 24.96
N GLN A 293 13.37 -1.28 23.92
CA GLN A 293 13.75 0.00 23.32
C GLN A 293 13.50 1.18 24.28
N ALA A 294 12.38 1.17 25.02
CA ALA A 294 12.08 2.18 26.02
C ALA A 294 13.07 2.15 27.19
N VAL A 295 13.40 0.95 27.71
CA VAL A 295 14.38 0.77 28.78
C VAL A 295 15.74 1.32 28.36
N LYS A 296 16.24 0.96 27.17
CA LYS A 296 17.51 1.46 26.65
C LYS A 296 17.60 3.00 26.63
N LEU A 297 16.57 3.67 26.10
CA LEU A 297 16.57 5.14 26.03
C LEU A 297 16.42 5.79 27.41
N SER A 298 15.52 5.26 28.25
CA SER A 298 15.39 5.72 29.64
C SER A 298 16.66 5.52 30.44
N ALA A 299 17.44 4.48 30.09
CA ALA A 299 18.67 4.18 30.77
C ALA A 299 19.67 5.32 30.55
N ILE A 300 19.86 5.70 29.28
CA ILE A 300 20.75 6.81 28.88
C ILE A 300 20.32 8.12 29.53
N SER A 301 19.02 8.45 29.48
CA SER A 301 18.49 9.65 30.15
C SER A 301 18.71 9.61 31.67
N GLY A 302 18.57 8.44 32.29
CA GLY A 302 18.83 8.22 33.71
C GLY A 302 20.28 8.45 34.08
N PHE A 303 21.22 7.85 33.34
CA PHE A 303 22.66 8.06 33.53
C PHE A 303 23.02 9.55 33.42
N LEU A 304 22.60 10.21 32.34
CA LEU A 304 22.87 11.64 32.13
C LEU A 304 22.32 12.52 33.26
N LEU A 305 21.11 12.22 33.75
CA LEU A 305 20.53 12.93 34.87
C LEU A 305 21.33 12.72 36.17
N ILE A 306 21.76 11.48 36.43
CA ILE A 306 22.57 11.14 37.62
C ILE A 306 23.94 11.84 37.55
N PHE A 307 24.58 11.88 36.39
CA PHE A 307 25.83 12.62 36.20
C PHE A 307 25.66 14.12 36.47
N LEU A 308 24.60 14.73 35.94
CA LEU A 308 24.28 16.13 36.23
C LEU A 308 24.02 16.39 37.72
N PHE A 309 23.37 15.46 38.42
CA PHE A 309 23.17 15.56 39.87
C PHE A 309 24.47 15.39 40.66
N GLY A 310 25.33 14.47 40.23
CA GLY A 310 26.65 14.26 40.83
C GLY A 310 27.54 15.49 40.71
N GLU A 311 27.50 16.15 39.56
CA GLU A 311 28.20 17.41 39.30
C GLU A 311 27.73 18.51 40.28
N LEU A 312 26.41 18.64 40.47
CA LEU A 312 25.82 19.62 41.38
C LEU A 312 26.20 19.38 42.85
N LEU A 313 26.43 18.11 43.22
CA LEU A 313 26.80 17.71 44.56
C LEU A 313 28.32 17.56 44.75
N ASP A 314 29.09 17.69 43.66
CA ASP A 314 30.53 17.50 43.60
C ASP A 314 30.99 16.23 44.34
N ASN A 315 30.38 15.07 44.01
CA ASN A 315 30.71 13.80 44.68
C ASN A 315 30.49 12.58 43.77
N SER A 316 31.57 11.86 43.46
CA SER A 316 31.55 10.68 42.57
C SER A 316 30.92 9.43 43.21
N LEU A 317 30.99 9.28 44.53
CA LEU A 317 30.37 8.18 45.27
C LEU A 317 28.84 8.24 45.10
N ILE A 318 28.24 9.43 45.16
CA ILE A 318 26.79 9.60 44.93
C ILE A 318 26.40 9.14 43.52
N ILE A 319 27.19 9.48 42.50
CA ILE A 319 26.97 9.03 41.11
C ILE A 319 26.95 7.51 41.05
N LEU A 320 27.93 6.85 41.68
CA LEU A 320 28.01 5.39 41.71
C LEU A 320 26.80 4.74 42.39
N TRP A 321 26.45 5.17 43.61
CA TRP A 321 25.29 4.63 44.34
C TRP A 321 23.98 4.87 43.60
N MET A 322 23.79 6.07 43.04
CA MET A 322 22.59 6.37 42.26
C MET A 322 22.47 5.44 41.05
N ASN A 323 23.55 5.19 40.30
CA ASN A 323 23.50 4.28 39.16
C ASN A 323 23.21 2.82 39.57
N ILE A 324 23.76 2.34 40.69
CA ILE A 324 23.52 0.96 41.16
C ILE A 324 22.07 0.77 41.63
N PHE A 325 21.49 1.73 42.34
CA PHE A 325 20.18 1.56 42.97
C PHE A 325 19.01 2.16 42.20
N ILE A 326 19.18 3.33 41.57
CA ILE A 326 18.09 4.03 40.87
C ILE A 326 17.85 3.42 39.50
N GLN A 327 18.91 3.01 38.79
CA GLN A 327 18.77 2.51 37.43
C GLN A 327 17.91 1.24 37.31
N PRO A 328 18.04 0.22 38.18
CA PRO A 328 17.13 -0.93 38.17
C PRO A 328 15.67 -0.55 38.48
N LEU A 329 15.45 0.45 39.35
CA LEU A 329 14.11 0.95 39.64
C LEU A 329 13.49 1.62 38.40
N ILE A 330 14.25 2.45 37.69
CA ILE A 330 13.82 3.06 36.41
C ILE A 330 13.38 1.95 35.44
N PHE A 331 14.17 0.88 35.28
CA PHE A 331 13.82 -0.22 34.37
C PHE A 331 12.48 -0.86 34.73
N PHE A 332 12.28 -1.14 36.02
CA PHE A 332 11.02 -1.71 36.51
C PHE A 332 9.82 -0.79 36.23
N PHE A 333 9.95 0.50 36.52
CA PHE A 333 8.88 1.48 36.27
C PHE A 333 8.58 1.64 34.78
N VAL A 334 9.60 1.72 33.93
CA VAL A 334 9.42 1.84 32.48
C VAL A 334 8.69 0.63 31.91
N ILE A 335 9.06 -0.59 32.32
CA ILE A 335 8.35 -1.81 31.89
C ILE A 335 6.88 -1.78 32.33
N LYS A 336 6.59 -1.30 33.55
CA LYS A 336 5.21 -1.16 34.05
C LYS A 336 4.42 -0.11 33.27
N ILE A 337 5.03 1.03 32.95
CA ILE A 337 4.43 2.10 32.14
C ILE A 337 4.11 1.58 30.73
N VAL A 338 5.07 0.96 30.04
CA VAL A 338 4.85 0.38 28.70
C VAL A 338 3.73 -0.64 28.74
N ARG A 339 3.71 -1.52 29.76
CA ARG A 339 2.64 -2.52 29.91
C ARG A 339 1.28 -1.87 30.14
N HIS A 340 1.20 -0.81 30.94
CA HIS A 340 -0.03 -0.08 31.19
C HIS A 340 -0.54 0.58 29.90
N LEU A 341 0.34 1.29 29.17
CA LEU A 341 0.01 1.94 27.90
C LEU A 341 -0.42 0.95 26.83
N TYR A 342 0.21 -0.23 26.78
CA TYR A 342 -0.12 -1.28 25.82
C TYR A 342 -1.48 -1.94 26.10
N LYS A 343 -1.85 -2.10 27.39
CA LYS A 343 -3.15 -2.68 27.78
C LYS A 343 -4.31 -1.69 27.66
N ASN A 344 -4.07 -0.42 27.97
CA ASN A 344 -5.11 0.62 28.03
C ASN A 344 -5.14 1.49 26.76
N LEU A 345 -4.91 0.87 25.61
CA LEU A 345 -5.00 1.58 24.33
C LEU A 345 -6.43 2.10 24.12
N PRO A 346 -6.63 3.41 23.87
CA PRO A 346 -7.96 4.00 23.77
C PRO A 346 -8.72 3.41 22.59
N GLN A 347 -9.93 2.86 22.83
CA GLN A 347 -10.71 2.17 21.80
C GLN A 347 -11.69 3.08 21.04
N ARG A 348 -11.86 4.33 21.47
CA ARG A 348 -12.82 5.27 20.83
C ARG A 348 -12.34 5.72 19.45
N THR A 349 -13.23 5.61 18.46
CA THR A 349 -12.99 5.98 17.04
C THR A 349 -12.92 7.50 16.80
N SER A 350 -13.49 8.31 17.69
CA SER A 350 -13.63 9.78 17.51
C SER A 350 -12.30 10.53 17.46
N ASP A 351 -11.25 10.02 18.12
CA ASP A 351 -10.02 10.78 18.34
C ASP A 351 -8.88 10.37 17.39
N ILE A 352 -9.19 9.72 16.28
CA ILE A 352 -8.17 9.25 15.33
C ILE A 352 -7.79 10.42 14.42
N ARG A 353 -6.57 10.95 14.59
CA ARG A 353 -6.07 12.07 13.79
C ARG A 353 -5.29 11.56 12.59
N ASN A 354 -4.35 10.65 12.80
CA ASN A 354 -3.45 10.15 11.76
C ASN A 354 -3.49 8.61 11.63
N GLN A 355 -2.76 8.11 10.63
CA GLN A 355 -2.61 6.67 10.37
C GLN A 355 -2.02 5.87 11.53
N PHE A 356 -1.15 6.49 12.32
CA PHE A 356 -0.47 5.81 13.41
C PHE A 356 -1.37 5.68 14.64
N ASP A 357 -2.22 6.68 14.89
CA ASP A 357 -3.29 6.59 15.88
C ASP A 357 -4.28 5.49 15.48
N PHE A 358 -4.61 5.38 14.19
CA PHE A 358 -5.44 4.27 13.69
C PHE A 358 -4.79 2.92 13.96
N GLU A 359 -3.54 2.74 13.54
CA GLU A 359 -2.81 1.47 13.75
C GLU A 359 -2.74 1.13 15.22
N LYS A 360 -2.31 2.08 16.06
CA LYS A 360 -2.15 1.88 17.50
C LYS A 360 -3.47 1.47 18.17
N LYS A 361 -4.59 2.11 17.84
CA LYS A 361 -5.90 1.78 18.44
C LYS A 361 -6.44 0.42 17.98
N PHE A 362 -6.28 0.11 16.69
CA PHE A 362 -6.81 -1.13 16.10
C PHE A 362 -5.81 -2.28 16.02
N ARG A 363 -4.59 -2.12 16.54
CA ARG A 363 -3.51 -3.11 16.50
C ARG A 363 -3.96 -4.50 16.96
N HIS A 364 -4.73 -4.57 18.02
CA HIS A 364 -5.21 -5.85 18.57
C HIS A 364 -6.07 -6.64 17.56
N LEU A 365 -6.90 -5.95 16.77
CA LEU A 365 -7.70 -6.55 15.68
C LEU A 365 -6.86 -6.94 14.46
N LEU A 366 -5.70 -6.31 14.27
CA LEU A 366 -4.80 -6.58 13.15
C LEU A 366 -3.78 -7.69 13.48
N VAL A 367 -3.58 -8.00 14.76
CA VAL A 367 -2.61 -9.01 15.23
C VAL A 367 -3.29 -10.35 15.51
N ASP A 368 -4.40 -10.34 16.26
CA ASP A 368 -5.10 -11.58 16.63
C ASP A 368 -5.99 -12.04 15.48
N LYS A 369 -5.95 -13.33 15.12
CA LYS A 369 -6.78 -13.89 14.05
C LYS A 369 -8.14 -14.36 14.56
N SER A 370 -8.25 -14.64 15.86
CA SER A 370 -9.40 -15.32 16.47
C SER A 370 -10.53 -14.36 16.87
N LEU A 371 -10.21 -13.10 17.12
CA LEU A 371 -11.13 -12.09 17.64
C LEU A 371 -11.74 -11.16 16.57
N VAL A 372 -11.52 -11.46 15.28
CA VAL A 372 -11.73 -10.47 14.21
C VAL A 372 -13.02 -10.74 13.46
N ASP A 373 -13.97 -9.82 13.59
CA ASP A 373 -14.95 -9.61 12.53
C ASP A 373 -14.25 -8.97 11.33
N LYS A 374 -13.98 -9.79 10.31
CA LYS A 374 -13.25 -9.40 9.10
C LYS A 374 -13.95 -8.24 8.37
N ARG A 375 -15.29 -8.23 8.36
CA ARG A 375 -16.08 -7.18 7.66
C ARG A 375 -15.95 -5.86 8.38
N TYR A 376 -16.08 -5.88 9.71
CA TYR A 376 -15.90 -4.68 10.54
C TYR A 376 -14.55 -4.00 10.32
N VAL A 377 -13.44 -4.77 10.28
CA VAL A 377 -12.11 -4.18 10.06
C VAL A 377 -11.96 -3.61 8.65
N LEU A 378 -12.50 -4.27 7.62
CA LEU A 378 -12.51 -3.71 6.27
C LEU A 378 -13.35 -2.43 6.18
N ASP A 379 -14.48 -2.36 6.87
CA ASP A 379 -15.30 -1.16 6.95
C ASP A 379 -14.57 -0.01 7.67
N LEU A 380 -13.76 -0.31 8.68
CA LEU A 380 -12.88 0.68 9.29
C LEU A 380 -11.85 1.22 8.29
N PHE A 381 -11.14 0.34 7.55
CA PHE A 381 -10.21 0.78 6.50
C PHE A 381 -10.92 1.64 5.45
N ALA A 382 -12.10 1.22 4.99
CA ALA A 382 -12.91 1.95 4.01
C ALA A 382 -13.36 3.32 4.55
N LYS A 383 -13.80 3.41 5.80
CA LYS A 383 -14.21 4.65 6.47
C LYS A 383 -13.04 5.65 6.55
N PHE A 384 -11.87 5.22 7.04
CA PHE A 384 -10.72 6.11 7.22
C PHE A 384 -10.00 6.44 5.92
N SER A 385 -10.02 5.56 4.91
CA SER A 385 -9.42 5.83 3.59
C SER A 385 -9.98 7.08 2.89
N LYS A 386 -11.23 7.47 3.20
CA LYS A 386 -11.88 8.68 2.68
C LYS A 386 -11.33 9.98 3.27
N GLY A 387 -10.62 9.92 4.40
CA GLY A 387 -10.04 11.08 5.05
C GLY A 387 -8.79 11.58 4.32
N LYS A 388 -8.68 12.90 4.10
CA LYS A 388 -7.55 13.55 3.39
C LYS A 388 -6.15 13.18 3.92
N GLN A 389 -6.04 12.85 5.22
CA GLN A 389 -4.76 12.48 5.83
C GLN A 389 -4.36 11.02 5.52
N PHE A 390 -5.33 10.12 5.39
CA PHE A 390 -5.09 8.70 5.14
C PHE A 390 -4.89 8.41 3.66
N SER A 391 -5.58 9.15 2.80
CA SER A 391 -5.49 8.98 1.33
C SER A 391 -4.10 9.26 0.77
N LYS A 392 -3.22 9.94 1.51
CA LYS A 392 -1.84 10.24 1.11
C LYS A 392 -0.81 9.18 1.54
N SER A 393 -1.23 8.14 2.26
CA SER A 393 -0.29 7.19 2.87
C SER A 393 -0.26 5.84 2.18
N LYS A 394 0.92 5.49 1.65
CA LYS A 394 1.19 4.15 1.13
C LYS A 394 1.16 3.09 2.24
N LEU A 395 1.63 3.43 3.45
CA LEU A 395 1.68 2.51 4.58
C LEU A 395 0.28 2.03 4.98
N PHE A 396 -0.71 2.91 4.95
CA PHE A 396 -2.10 2.55 5.28
C PHE A 396 -2.66 1.49 4.32
N VAL A 397 -2.43 1.66 3.02
CA VAL A 397 -2.82 0.66 2.01
C VAL A 397 -2.03 -0.64 2.15
N ILE A 398 -0.73 -0.56 2.49
CA ILE A 398 0.11 -1.72 2.79
C ILE A 398 -0.42 -2.51 3.99
N TRP A 399 -0.97 -1.84 5.02
CA TRP A 399 -1.62 -2.51 6.14
C TRP A 399 -2.92 -3.20 5.72
N GLU A 400 -3.78 -2.52 4.94
CA GLU A 400 -5.01 -3.12 4.37
C GLU A 400 -4.68 -4.37 3.52
N PHE A 401 -3.63 -4.29 2.69
CA PHE A 401 -3.10 -5.41 1.91
C PHE A 401 -2.68 -6.59 2.80
N ASN A 402 -1.85 -6.33 3.80
CA ASN A 402 -1.32 -7.37 4.68
C ASN A 402 -2.42 -8.04 5.50
N PHE A 403 -3.45 -7.28 5.89
CA PHE A 403 -4.65 -7.80 6.54
C PHE A 403 -5.41 -8.76 5.63
N CYS A 404 -5.71 -8.35 4.40
CA CYS A 404 -6.38 -9.21 3.41
C CYS A 404 -5.58 -10.48 3.13
N LEU A 405 -4.27 -10.35 3.01
CA LEU A 405 -3.40 -11.47 2.67
C LEU A 405 -3.23 -12.47 3.83
N SER A 406 -3.01 -11.98 5.05
CA SER A 406 -2.55 -12.83 6.17
C SER A 406 -3.68 -13.27 7.10
N ILE A 407 -4.74 -12.47 7.21
CA ILE A 407 -5.89 -12.72 8.10
C ILE A 407 -7.10 -13.21 7.30
N ILE A 408 -7.51 -12.47 6.26
CA ILE A 408 -8.63 -12.91 5.41
C ILE A 408 -8.23 -14.13 4.57
N LYS A 409 -6.96 -14.20 4.14
CA LYS A 409 -6.39 -15.20 3.23
C LYS A 409 -6.96 -15.11 1.80
N ASP A 410 -7.40 -13.92 1.40
CA ASP A 410 -7.82 -13.66 0.02
C ASP A 410 -6.74 -12.85 -0.71
N GLU A 411 -5.95 -13.56 -1.53
CA GLU A 411 -4.88 -12.95 -2.31
C GLU A 411 -5.39 -12.03 -3.43
N ARG A 412 -6.54 -12.37 -4.03
CA ARG A 412 -7.14 -11.56 -5.11
C ARG A 412 -7.62 -10.22 -4.55
N LEU A 413 -8.29 -10.23 -3.40
CA LEU A 413 -8.73 -9.01 -2.73
C LEU A 413 -7.51 -8.18 -2.31
N ALA A 414 -6.48 -8.83 -1.75
CA ALA A 414 -5.24 -8.15 -1.39
C ALA A 414 -4.63 -7.42 -2.60
N ARG A 415 -4.52 -8.05 -3.77
CA ARG A 415 -4.02 -7.40 -5.00
C ARG A 415 -4.83 -6.15 -5.37
N VAL A 416 -6.15 -6.21 -5.29
CA VAL A 416 -7.03 -5.06 -5.54
C VAL A 416 -6.77 -3.93 -4.55
N LYS A 417 -6.59 -4.25 -3.26
CA LYS A 417 -6.22 -3.23 -2.26
C LYS A 417 -4.85 -2.62 -2.55
N LEU A 418 -3.86 -3.43 -2.95
CA LEU A 418 -2.51 -2.96 -3.29
C LEU A 418 -2.50 -2.02 -4.51
N ALA A 419 -3.37 -2.25 -5.49
CA ALA A 419 -3.46 -1.42 -6.68
C ALA A 419 -3.77 0.06 -6.37
N LYS A 420 -4.42 0.35 -5.22
CA LYS A 420 -4.65 1.73 -4.77
C LYS A 420 -3.35 2.52 -4.56
N ILE A 421 -2.20 1.86 -4.40
CA ILE A 421 -0.90 2.53 -4.15
C ILE A 421 -0.41 3.34 -5.36
N ALA A 422 -0.76 2.95 -6.59
CA ALA A 422 -0.22 3.57 -7.80
C ALA A 422 -0.46 5.09 -7.88
N GLU A 423 -1.51 5.56 -7.21
CA GLU A 423 -1.96 6.95 -7.23
C GLU A 423 -1.49 7.77 -6.02
N ILE A 424 -0.85 7.12 -5.05
CA ILE A 424 -0.38 7.74 -3.82
C ILE A 424 1.06 8.25 -4.03
N PRO A 425 1.40 9.47 -3.57
CA PRO A 425 2.74 10.02 -3.71
C PRO A 425 3.83 9.09 -3.17
N SER A 426 4.97 9.07 -3.86
CA SER A 426 6.10 8.21 -3.52
C SER A 426 6.75 8.64 -2.20
N SER A 427 6.99 7.67 -1.33
CA SER A 427 7.85 7.82 -0.14
C SER A 427 8.88 6.69 -0.17
N LEU A 428 10.10 6.91 0.31
CA LEU A 428 11.14 5.89 0.22
C LEU A 428 10.74 4.59 0.95
N GLU A 429 10.21 4.70 2.17
CA GLU A 429 9.71 3.53 2.91
C GLU A 429 8.51 2.89 2.21
N GLY A 430 7.51 3.68 1.79
CA GLY A 430 6.33 3.17 1.09
C GLY A 430 6.68 2.46 -0.22
N ASP A 431 7.55 3.04 -1.05
CA ASP A 431 8.01 2.47 -2.32
C ASP A 431 8.84 1.19 -2.11
N ALA A 432 9.72 1.16 -1.10
CA ALA A 432 10.53 -0.03 -0.77
C ALA A 432 9.63 -1.20 -0.33
N GLN A 433 8.60 -0.90 0.44
CA GLN A 433 7.63 -1.88 0.93
C GLN A 433 6.70 -2.36 -0.18
N GLU A 434 6.18 -1.44 -1.00
CA GLU A 434 5.44 -1.71 -2.22
C GLU A 434 6.21 -2.66 -3.14
N TRP A 435 7.47 -2.33 -3.46
CA TRP A 435 8.35 -3.15 -4.29
C TRP A 435 8.50 -4.56 -3.70
N ARG A 436 8.66 -4.68 -2.38
CA ARG A 436 8.83 -5.97 -1.72
C ARG A 436 7.57 -6.83 -1.82
N LEU A 437 6.40 -6.22 -1.66
CA LEU A 437 5.11 -6.90 -1.78
C LEU A 437 4.84 -7.34 -3.22
N PHE A 438 5.16 -6.51 -4.22
CA PHE A 438 5.03 -6.91 -5.62
C PHE A 438 5.92 -8.08 -5.99
N ASN A 439 7.20 -8.07 -5.59
CA ASN A 439 8.08 -9.22 -5.84
C ASN A 439 7.62 -10.48 -5.10
N TRP A 440 7.02 -10.32 -3.93
CA TRP A 440 6.42 -11.44 -3.20
C TRP A 440 5.22 -12.02 -3.94
N LEU A 441 4.33 -11.17 -4.48
CA LEU A 441 3.18 -11.57 -5.30
C LEU A 441 3.62 -12.26 -6.60
N ILE A 442 4.58 -11.68 -7.33
CA ILE A 442 5.12 -12.27 -8.58
C ILE A 442 5.76 -13.63 -8.30
N GLY A 443 6.49 -13.76 -7.18
CA GLY A 443 7.16 -15.01 -6.79
C GLY A 443 6.20 -16.14 -6.39
N ARG A 444 4.95 -15.83 -6.02
CA ARG A 444 3.88 -16.83 -5.89
C ARG A 444 3.20 -16.96 -7.24
N LYS A 445 3.56 -18.01 -8.00
CA LYS A 445 2.99 -18.36 -9.32
C LYS A 445 1.57 -17.79 -9.52
N CYS A 446 1.48 -16.60 -10.12
CA CYS A 446 0.24 -15.84 -10.30
C CYS A 446 -0.78 -16.57 -11.19
N HIS A 447 -0.35 -17.63 -11.87
CA HIS A 447 -1.12 -18.41 -12.83
C HIS A 447 -2.27 -19.24 -12.22
N ILE A 448 -2.50 -19.15 -10.90
CA ILE A 448 -3.59 -19.91 -10.25
C ILE A 448 -4.96 -19.28 -10.57
N TYR A 449 -5.04 -17.96 -10.78
CA TYR A 449 -6.33 -17.28 -10.95
C TYR A 449 -6.66 -17.00 -12.43
N PRO A 450 -7.84 -17.41 -12.93
CA PRO A 450 -8.21 -17.26 -14.34
C PRO A 450 -8.23 -15.81 -14.85
N ASP A 451 -8.71 -14.88 -14.04
CA ASP A 451 -8.83 -13.45 -14.36
C ASP A 451 -7.45 -12.80 -14.55
N THR A 452 -6.53 -13.09 -13.62
CA THR A 452 -5.18 -12.56 -13.65
C THR A 452 -4.39 -13.16 -14.81
N ASN A 453 -4.56 -14.47 -15.05
CA ASN A 453 -3.95 -15.16 -16.18
C ASN A 453 -4.44 -14.61 -17.52
N TYR A 454 -5.72 -14.24 -17.61
CA TYR A 454 -6.29 -13.60 -18.80
C TYR A 454 -5.71 -12.19 -19.03
N LEU A 455 -5.51 -11.39 -17.98
CA LEU A 455 -4.85 -10.07 -18.10
C LEU A 455 -3.38 -10.19 -18.50
N GLU A 456 -2.67 -11.18 -17.97
CA GLU A 456 -1.29 -11.49 -18.36
C GLU A 456 -1.23 -11.88 -19.85
N TYR A 457 -2.13 -12.76 -20.28
CA TYR A 457 -2.32 -13.13 -21.68
C TYR A 457 -2.57 -11.92 -22.58
N LEU A 458 -3.53 -11.05 -22.23
CA LEU A 458 -3.85 -9.86 -23.02
C LEU A 458 -2.64 -8.92 -23.12
N THR A 459 -1.88 -8.77 -22.03
CA THR A 459 -0.69 -7.93 -22.01
C THR A 459 0.42 -8.51 -22.88
N GLU A 460 0.68 -9.82 -22.81
CA GLU A 460 1.66 -10.49 -23.67
C GLU A 460 1.24 -10.44 -25.14
N LEU A 461 -0.03 -10.75 -25.44
CA LEU A 461 -0.55 -10.73 -26.80
C LEU A 461 -0.45 -9.33 -27.42
N ASN A 462 -0.85 -8.29 -26.68
CA ASN A 462 -0.78 -6.93 -27.20
C ASN A 462 0.66 -6.46 -27.44
N LYS A 463 1.64 -6.91 -26.64
CA LYS A 463 3.06 -6.66 -26.94
C LYS A 463 3.50 -7.28 -28.27
N VAL A 464 3.07 -8.51 -28.54
CA VAL A 464 3.40 -9.18 -29.81
C VAL A 464 2.69 -8.50 -30.97
N LYS A 465 1.41 -8.13 -30.82
CA LYS A 465 0.66 -7.36 -31.83
C LYS A 465 1.35 -6.05 -32.20
N THR A 466 1.83 -5.27 -31.22
CA THR A 466 2.55 -4.03 -31.50
C THR A 466 3.83 -4.28 -32.31
N LYS A 467 4.58 -5.34 -32.00
CA LYS A 467 5.77 -5.71 -32.79
C LYS A 467 5.40 -6.18 -34.20
N ASP A 468 4.30 -6.91 -34.34
CA ASP A 468 3.75 -7.36 -35.61
C ASP A 468 3.34 -6.18 -36.49
N GLU A 469 2.69 -5.18 -35.88
CA GLU A 469 2.35 -3.91 -36.52
C GLU A 469 3.59 -3.11 -36.93
N GLU A 470 4.59 -2.99 -36.04
CA GLU A 470 5.89 -2.37 -36.37
C GLU A 470 6.58 -3.11 -37.54
N LEU A 471 6.53 -4.44 -37.57
CA LEU A 471 7.04 -5.21 -38.70
C LEU A 471 6.28 -4.89 -39.98
N CYS A 472 4.95 -4.80 -39.93
CA CYS A 472 4.13 -4.41 -41.08
C CYS A 472 4.54 -3.02 -41.61
N LEU A 473 4.78 -2.06 -40.72
CA LEU A 473 5.28 -0.72 -41.09
C LEU A 473 6.67 -0.78 -41.74
N ILE A 474 7.58 -1.59 -41.21
CA ILE A 474 8.92 -1.78 -41.80
C ILE A 474 8.82 -2.43 -43.19
N LEU A 475 7.89 -3.39 -43.39
CA LEU A 475 7.65 -4.01 -44.69
C LEU A 475 7.08 -3.01 -45.71
N VAL A 476 6.19 -2.12 -45.28
CA VAL A 476 5.69 -1.01 -46.11
C VAL A 476 6.82 -0.05 -46.44
N GLU A 477 7.68 0.29 -45.49
CA GLU A 477 8.84 1.15 -45.71
C GLU A 477 9.81 0.52 -46.71
N LEU A 478 10.13 -0.77 -46.57
CA LEU A 478 10.96 -1.52 -47.50
C LEU A 478 10.37 -1.46 -48.92
N ARG A 479 9.07 -1.72 -49.04
CA ARG A 479 8.37 -1.65 -50.33
C ARG A 479 8.42 -0.25 -50.93
N SER A 480 8.25 0.79 -50.12
CA SER A 480 8.32 2.18 -50.57
C SER A 480 9.72 2.57 -51.06
N GLU A 481 10.77 2.11 -50.37
CA GLU A 481 12.17 2.35 -50.74
C GLU A 481 12.53 1.60 -52.03
N LEU A 482 12.09 0.35 -52.19
CA LEU A 482 12.24 -0.44 -53.41
C LEU A 482 11.51 0.20 -54.61
N SER A 483 10.39 0.87 -54.35
CA SER A 483 9.60 1.56 -55.38
C SER A 483 10.07 3.00 -55.63
N SER A 484 11.08 3.47 -54.89
CA SER A 484 11.59 4.83 -55.02
C SER A 484 12.42 5.01 -56.31
N ARG A 485 12.52 6.24 -56.81
CA ARG A 485 13.30 6.54 -58.03
C ARG A 485 14.80 6.33 -57.86
N THR A 486 15.30 6.38 -56.62
CA THR A 486 16.73 6.24 -56.29
C THR A 486 16.88 5.41 -55.01
N PRO A 487 16.71 4.08 -55.08
CA PRO A 487 16.76 3.21 -53.91
C PRO A 487 18.16 3.21 -53.28
N ARG A 488 18.25 3.39 -51.97
CA ARG A 488 19.52 3.38 -51.25
C ARG A 488 19.84 1.98 -50.74
N LEU A 489 20.80 1.30 -51.37
CA LEU A 489 21.23 -0.05 -50.99
C LEU A 489 21.55 -0.21 -49.49
N PRO A 490 22.25 0.71 -48.81
CA PRO A 490 22.50 0.59 -47.37
C PRO A 490 21.22 0.62 -46.52
N LYS A 491 20.22 1.40 -46.93
CA LYS A 491 18.92 1.48 -46.24
C LYS A 491 18.13 0.19 -46.44
N LEU A 492 18.14 -0.38 -47.65
CA LEU A 492 17.51 -1.66 -47.95
C LEU A 492 18.13 -2.81 -47.13
N ILE A 493 19.46 -2.87 -47.03
CA ILE A 493 20.16 -3.88 -46.21
C ILE A 493 19.76 -3.75 -44.73
N ASN A 494 19.73 -2.52 -44.20
CA ASN A 494 19.31 -2.29 -42.82
C ASN A 494 17.84 -2.71 -42.58
N LEU A 495 16.93 -2.34 -43.48
CA LEU A 495 15.52 -2.74 -43.38
C LEU A 495 15.35 -4.26 -43.47
N ALA A 496 16.09 -4.94 -44.36
CA ALA A 496 16.07 -6.39 -44.50
C ALA A 496 16.55 -7.11 -43.23
N ASN A 497 17.65 -6.64 -42.62
CA ASN A 497 18.14 -7.20 -41.35
C ASN A 497 17.12 -7.02 -40.21
N ARG A 498 16.53 -5.82 -40.10
CA ARG A 498 15.48 -5.55 -39.11
C ARG A 498 14.25 -6.44 -39.29
N ILE A 499 13.84 -6.69 -40.53
CA ILE A 499 12.73 -7.60 -40.85
C ILE A 499 13.07 -9.02 -40.39
N HIS A 500 14.26 -9.51 -40.71
CA HIS A 500 14.70 -10.86 -40.33
C HIS A 500 14.67 -11.05 -38.81
N ASP A 501 15.28 -10.12 -38.06
CA ASP A 501 15.32 -10.16 -36.60
C ASP A 501 13.91 -10.09 -35.99
N ASN A 502 13.04 -9.22 -36.51
CA ASN A 502 11.68 -9.06 -36.01
C ASN A 502 10.82 -10.29 -36.28
N VAL A 503 10.90 -10.88 -37.48
CA VAL A 503 10.13 -12.08 -37.86
C VAL A 503 10.46 -13.24 -36.91
N ASP A 504 11.75 -13.50 -36.66
CA ASP A 504 12.18 -14.59 -35.78
C ASP A 504 11.75 -14.37 -34.33
N ASN A 505 11.81 -13.13 -33.85
CA ASN A 505 11.37 -12.78 -32.51
C ASN A 505 9.85 -12.92 -32.36
N ILE A 506 9.05 -12.38 -33.30
CA ILE A 506 7.59 -12.47 -33.29
C ILE A 506 7.13 -13.93 -33.37
N LYS A 507 7.78 -14.75 -34.21
CA LYS A 507 7.50 -16.20 -34.31
C LYS A 507 7.72 -16.90 -32.97
N LYS A 508 8.85 -16.64 -32.29
CA LYS A 508 9.15 -17.22 -30.97
C LYS A 508 8.13 -16.79 -29.91
N GLU A 509 7.76 -15.51 -29.91
CA GLU A 509 6.81 -14.95 -28.94
C GLU A 509 5.39 -15.51 -29.12
N TYR A 510 4.87 -15.58 -30.35
CA TYR A 510 3.58 -16.23 -30.60
C TYR A 510 3.57 -17.71 -30.20
N LYS A 511 4.64 -18.47 -30.51
CA LYS A 511 4.76 -19.87 -30.07
C LYS A 511 4.68 -19.99 -28.54
N SER A 512 5.42 -19.15 -27.82
CA SER A 512 5.40 -19.09 -26.36
C SER A 512 3.99 -18.82 -25.80
N ILE A 513 3.28 -17.84 -26.36
CA ILE A 513 1.91 -17.50 -25.93
C ILE A 513 0.95 -18.67 -26.17
N ILE A 514 1.03 -19.32 -27.34
CA ILE A 514 0.18 -20.45 -27.69
C ILE A 514 0.42 -21.64 -26.76
N GLU A 515 1.68 -21.95 -26.46
CA GLU A 515 2.06 -23.02 -25.54
C GLU A 515 1.58 -22.76 -24.11
N LYS A 516 1.70 -21.51 -23.65
CA LYS A 516 1.35 -21.08 -22.27
C LYS A 516 -0.16 -20.98 -22.04
N TYR A 517 -0.92 -20.34 -22.93
CA TYR A 517 -2.33 -19.98 -22.69
C TYR A 517 -3.35 -20.77 -23.51
N LYS A 518 -2.95 -21.38 -24.64
CA LYS A 518 -3.83 -22.14 -25.55
C LYS A 518 -5.11 -21.39 -25.97
N ASN A 519 -5.04 -20.07 -26.11
CA ASN A 519 -6.18 -19.22 -26.48
C ASN A 519 -6.36 -19.14 -28.01
N ILE A 520 -7.60 -19.27 -28.49
CA ILE A 520 -8.00 -19.26 -29.90
C ILE A 520 -7.51 -17.99 -30.64
N ASP A 521 -7.59 -16.81 -30.02
CA ASP A 521 -7.22 -15.56 -30.69
C ASP A 521 -5.72 -15.50 -30.99
N ALA A 522 -4.88 -16.07 -30.12
CA ALA A 522 -3.45 -16.18 -30.38
C ALA A 522 -3.13 -17.16 -31.52
N PHE A 523 -3.86 -18.28 -31.62
CA PHE A 523 -3.72 -19.19 -32.76
C PHE A 523 -4.11 -18.52 -34.08
N GLU A 524 -5.16 -17.68 -34.07
CA GLU A 524 -5.64 -16.97 -35.27
C GLU A 524 -4.62 -15.96 -35.77
N LEU A 525 -4.08 -15.13 -34.88
CA LEU A 525 -3.06 -14.15 -35.23
C LEU A 525 -1.77 -14.83 -35.69
N TYR A 526 -1.32 -15.87 -34.99
CA TYR A 526 -0.13 -16.61 -35.39
C TYR A 526 -0.31 -17.34 -36.74
N GLY A 527 -1.49 -17.93 -36.97
CA GLY A 527 -1.84 -18.55 -38.26
C GLY A 527 -1.80 -17.54 -39.40
N SER A 528 -2.41 -16.36 -39.21
CA SER A 528 -2.38 -15.26 -40.17
C SER A 528 -0.97 -14.74 -40.43
N PHE A 529 -0.16 -14.58 -39.37
CA PHE A 529 1.25 -14.18 -39.48
C PHE A 529 2.06 -15.16 -40.35
N LEU A 530 1.91 -16.46 -40.09
CA LEU A 530 2.62 -17.50 -40.86
C LEU A 530 2.19 -17.54 -42.33
N GLU A 531 0.89 -17.39 -42.59
CA GLU A 531 0.32 -17.48 -43.94
C GLU A 531 0.58 -16.21 -44.76
N ASN A 532 0.37 -15.03 -44.17
CA ASN A 532 0.40 -13.76 -44.89
C ASN A 532 1.80 -13.16 -44.97
N ILE A 533 2.56 -13.21 -43.87
CA ILE A 533 3.89 -12.59 -43.79
C ILE A 533 4.98 -13.60 -44.14
N MET A 534 4.98 -14.78 -43.51
CA MET A 534 6.03 -15.79 -43.75
C MET A 534 5.80 -16.68 -44.97
N LYS A 535 4.59 -16.69 -45.55
CA LYS A 535 4.19 -17.59 -46.65
C LYS A 535 4.44 -19.07 -46.36
N ASN A 536 4.39 -19.47 -45.09
CA ASN A 536 4.56 -20.87 -44.67
C ASN A 536 3.21 -21.54 -44.44
N HIS A 537 2.59 -21.98 -45.54
CA HIS A 537 1.24 -22.56 -45.53
C HIS A 537 1.15 -23.87 -44.72
N GLU A 538 2.20 -24.70 -44.71
CA GLU A 538 2.19 -25.97 -43.96
C GLU A 538 2.14 -25.74 -42.44
N GLU A 539 3.00 -24.86 -41.92
CA GLU A 539 3.03 -24.54 -40.49
C GLU A 539 1.72 -23.83 -40.08
N ALA A 540 1.19 -22.94 -40.92
CA ALA A 540 -0.09 -22.28 -40.70
C ALA A 540 -1.26 -23.29 -40.64
N LEU A 541 -1.29 -24.28 -41.53
CA LEU A 541 -2.29 -25.36 -41.51
C LEU A 541 -2.24 -26.17 -40.21
N ILE A 542 -1.06 -26.46 -39.67
CA ILE A 542 -0.91 -27.18 -38.39
C ILE A 542 -1.49 -26.35 -37.25
N VAL A 543 -1.16 -25.05 -37.19
CA VAL A 543 -1.68 -24.11 -36.18
C VAL A 543 -3.20 -24.00 -36.28
N ASN A 544 -3.75 -23.87 -37.48
CA ASN A 544 -5.18 -23.78 -37.73
C ASN A 544 -5.94 -25.09 -37.40
N ARG A 545 -5.33 -26.26 -37.62
CA ARG A 545 -5.90 -27.55 -37.18
C ARG A 545 -5.96 -27.64 -35.65
N LYS A 546 -4.90 -27.21 -34.95
CA LYS A 546 -4.90 -27.16 -33.47
C LYS A 546 -5.96 -26.20 -32.95
N LYS A 547 -6.12 -25.03 -33.57
CA LYS A 547 -7.21 -24.08 -33.30
C LYS A 547 -8.58 -24.77 -33.41
N HIS A 548 -8.82 -25.48 -34.50
CA HIS A 548 -10.09 -26.18 -34.71
C HIS A 548 -10.35 -27.25 -33.64
N GLY A 549 -9.32 -28.02 -33.25
CA GLY A 549 -9.41 -29.00 -32.17
C GLY A 549 -9.79 -28.39 -30.82
N ILE A 550 -9.20 -27.24 -30.46
CA ILE A 550 -9.55 -26.51 -29.22
C ILE A 550 -10.98 -25.96 -29.28
N ASN A 551 -11.41 -25.45 -30.45
CA ASN A 551 -12.76 -24.94 -30.62
C ASN A 551 -13.82 -26.05 -30.45
N LEU A 552 -13.58 -27.23 -31.05
CA LEU A 552 -14.45 -28.40 -30.88
C LEU A 552 -14.51 -28.89 -29.44
N TYR A 553 -13.38 -28.84 -28.71
CA TYR A 553 -13.35 -29.18 -27.28
C TYR A 553 -14.17 -28.18 -26.45
N ASN A 554 -14.04 -26.88 -26.71
CA ASN A 554 -14.79 -25.84 -26.02
C ASN A 554 -16.30 -25.94 -26.28
N MET A 555 -16.71 -26.34 -27.49
CA MET A 555 -18.12 -26.57 -27.84
C MET A 555 -18.72 -27.83 -27.18
N ARG A 556 -17.90 -28.83 -26.83
CA ARG A 556 -18.36 -30.12 -26.27
C ARG A 556 -18.41 -30.15 -24.73
N GLY A 557 -17.78 -29.20 -24.04
CA GLY A 557 -17.84 -29.15 -22.58
C GLY A 557 -19.20 -28.67 -22.06
N GLU A 558 -19.88 -29.47 -21.24
CA GLU A 558 -21.20 -29.15 -20.66
C GLU A 558 -21.19 -27.93 -19.71
N ASP A 559 -20.02 -27.43 -19.31
CA ASP A 559 -19.90 -26.23 -18.46
C ASP A 559 -19.83 -24.94 -19.31
N LYS A 560 -21.00 -24.44 -19.75
CA LYS A 560 -21.25 -23.09 -20.27
C LYS A 560 -21.06 -21.99 -19.21
N LYS A 561 -20.05 -22.09 -18.35
CA LYS A 561 -19.80 -21.11 -17.29
C LYS A 561 -19.21 -19.84 -17.91
N LEU A 562 -19.86 -18.69 -17.67
CA LEU A 562 -19.37 -17.34 -18.02
C LEU A 562 -17.93 -17.08 -17.55
N GLU A 563 -17.44 -17.84 -16.57
CA GLU A 563 -16.10 -17.71 -16.00
C GLU A 563 -14.95 -18.11 -16.94
N ARG A 564 -15.22 -18.85 -18.02
CA ARG A 564 -14.19 -19.16 -19.02
C ARG A 564 -14.10 -17.99 -20.00
N TYR A 565 -12.97 -17.27 -20.02
CA TYR A 565 -12.67 -16.18 -20.96
C TYR A 565 -12.43 -16.69 -22.40
N GLY A 566 -13.41 -17.40 -22.95
CA GLY A 566 -13.41 -17.92 -24.32
C GLY A 566 -14.12 -16.97 -25.29
N ARG A 567 -13.93 -17.20 -26.60
CA ARG A 567 -14.47 -16.39 -27.70
C ARG A 567 -16.01 -16.23 -27.68
N GLU A 568 -16.72 -17.16 -27.07
CA GLU A 568 -18.19 -17.11 -26.97
C GLU A 568 -18.70 -16.06 -25.98
N ASN A 569 -17.87 -15.65 -25.02
CA ASN A 569 -18.25 -14.68 -24.00
C ASN A 569 -17.78 -13.29 -24.44
N ALA A 570 -18.67 -12.31 -24.33
CA ALA A 570 -18.30 -10.92 -24.47
C ALA A 570 -17.49 -10.50 -23.24
N ILE A 571 -16.37 -9.82 -23.47
CA ILE A 571 -15.46 -9.38 -22.41
C ILE A 571 -15.17 -7.91 -22.60
N VAL A 572 -15.35 -7.14 -21.54
CA VAL A 572 -15.01 -5.72 -21.45
C VAL A 572 -14.16 -5.51 -20.21
N LEU A 573 -13.03 -4.82 -20.38
CA LEU A 573 -12.17 -4.38 -19.30
C LEU A 573 -12.41 -2.89 -19.06
N ILE A 574 -12.81 -2.53 -17.85
CA ILE A 574 -13.08 -1.14 -17.47
C ILE A 574 -12.04 -0.70 -16.44
N SER A 575 -11.47 0.49 -16.62
CA SER A 575 -10.49 1.07 -15.70
C SER A 575 -11.13 1.42 -14.36
N ALA A 576 -10.49 1.01 -13.27
CA ALA A 576 -10.84 1.44 -11.92
C ALA A 576 -9.84 2.47 -11.35
N SER A 577 -8.98 3.07 -12.19
CA SER A 577 -8.08 4.16 -11.77
C SER A 577 -8.85 5.47 -11.59
N ASN A 578 -8.36 6.37 -10.74
CA ASN A 578 -8.98 7.68 -10.52
C ASN A 578 -8.88 8.60 -11.75
N VAL A 579 -7.86 8.43 -12.60
CA VAL A 579 -7.64 9.28 -13.79
C VAL A 579 -8.60 8.93 -14.92
N SER A 580 -8.79 7.63 -15.19
CA SER A 580 -9.65 7.16 -16.29
C SER A 580 -10.82 6.30 -15.78
N PHE A 581 -11.35 6.66 -14.61
CA PHE A 581 -12.36 5.84 -13.94
C PHE A 581 -13.56 5.58 -14.84
N GLY A 582 -13.94 4.31 -15.00
CA GLY A 582 -15.12 3.93 -15.78
C GLY A 582 -14.90 3.91 -17.30
N SER A 583 -13.70 4.23 -17.80
CA SER A 583 -13.40 4.13 -19.22
C SER A 583 -13.12 2.68 -19.64
N ILE A 584 -13.54 2.32 -20.84
CA ILE A 584 -13.27 1.01 -21.45
C ILE A 584 -11.81 0.98 -21.90
N VAL A 585 -11.04 0.05 -21.36
CA VAL A 585 -9.62 -0.13 -21.68
C VAL A 585 -9.46 -1.20 -22.76
N TYR A 586 -10.32 -2.22 -22.75
CA TYR A 586 -10.31 -3.29 -23.75
C TYR A 586 -11.72 -3.83 -23.96
N ILE A 587 -12.01 -4.21 -25.20
CA ILE A 587 -13.24 -4.88 -25.60
C ILE A 587 -12.90 -5.96 -26.63
N ASN A 588 -13.49 -7.15 -26.50
CA ASN A 588 -13.34 -8.19 -27.52
C ASN A 588 -14.39 -8.03 -28.64
N GLU A 589 -14.15 -8.70 -29.78
CA GLU A 589 -15.05 -8.61 -30.94
C GLU A 589 -16.49 -9.02 -30.60
N LYS A 590 -16.67 -10.02 -29.72
CA LYS A 590 -18.01 -10.48 -29.34
C LYS A 590 -18.78 -9.43 -28.54
N ALA A 591 -18.12 -8.72 -27.63
CA ALA A 591 -18.71 -7.60 -26.90
C ALA A 591 -19.07 -6.44 -27.84
N ALA A 592 -18.16 -6.09 -28.74
CA ALA A 592 -18.37 -5.07 -29.77
C ALA A 592 -19.60 -5.39 -30.64
N GLN A 593 -19.75 -6.66 -31.07
CA GLN A 593 -20.92 -7.14 -31.81
C GLN A 593 -22.24 -6.98 -31.03
N ILE A 594 -22.26 -7.38 -29.74
CA ILE A 594 -23.48 -7.28 -28.91
C ILE A 594 -23.85 -5.81 -28.66
N LEU A 595 -22.86 -4.94 -28.41
CA LEU A 595 -23.08 -3.51 -28.17
C LEU A 595 -23.34 -2.71 -29.46
N LYS A 596 -23.21 -3.36 -30.63
CA LYS A 596 -23.30 -2.76 -31.97
C LYS A 596 -22.34 -1.58 -32.17
N THR A 597 -21.11 -1.73 -31.67
CA THR A 597 -20.04 -0.75 -31.83
C THR A 597 -18.81 -1.41 -32.44
N PRO A 598 -18.02 -0.71 -33.27
CA PRO A 598 -16.68 -1.18 -33.60
C PRO A 598 -15.79 -1.16 -32.35
N ALA A 599 -14.95 -2.19 -32.21
CA ALA A 599 -14.07 -2.34 -31.05
C ALA A 599 -13.07 -1.19 -30.90
N THR A 600 -12.61 -0.63 -32.04
CA THR A 600 -11.67 0.50 -32.11
C THR A 600 -12.24 1.76 -31.46
N ASP A 601 -13.50 2.09 -31.78
CA ASP A 601 -14.10 3.35 -31.35
C ASP A 601 -14.57 3.27 -29.90
N THR A 602 -14.77 2.06 -29.38
CA THR A 602 -15.30 1.83 -28.03
C THR A 602 -14.23 1.98 -26.94
N CYS A 603 -12.96 1.72 -27.26
CA CYS A 603 -11.85 1.92 -26.34
C CYS A 603 -11.71 3.41 -25.99
N GLY A 604 -11.58 3.73 -24.70
CA GLY A 604 -11.54 5.10 -24.17
C GLY A 604 -12.92 5.69 -23.85
N MET A 605 -14.01 5.15 -24.40
CA MET A 605 -15.37 5.61 -24.06
C MET A 605 -15.75 5.21 -22.62
N PRO A 606 -16.59 6.00 -21.93
CA PRO A 606 -17.08 5.63 -20.61
C PRO A 606 -18.12 4.50 -20.72
N PHE A 607 -17.99 3.48 -19.88
CA PHE A 607 -18.89 2.31 -19.90
C PHE A 607 -20.32 2.67 -19.50
N ASN A 608 -20.52 3.77 -18.77
CA ASN A 608 -21.84 4.29 -18.41
C ASN A 608 -22.74 4.58 -19.62
N ASN A 609 -22.17 4.79 -20.82
CA ASN A 609 -22.91 4.95 -22.07
C ASN A 609 -23.64 3.68 -22.51
N PHE A 610 -23.21 2.50 -22.05
CA PHE A 610 -23.84 1.21 -22.34
C PHE A 610 -24.78 0.75 -21.23
N ILE A 611 -25.00 1.59 -20.21
CA ILE A 611 -25.93 1.33 -19.11
C ILE A 611 -27.25 2.06 -19.38
N ALA A 612 -28.36 1.35 -19.20
CA ALA A 612 -29.69 1.91 -19.40
C ALA A 612 -29.97 3.06 -18.40
N PRO A 613 -30.54 4.21 -18.85
CA PRO A 613 -31.06 5.22 -17.94
C PRO A 613 -32.20 4.68 -17.06
N PRO A 614 -32.35 5.17 -15.81
CA PRO A 614 -31.57 6.23 -15.16
C PRO A 614 -30.27 5.74 -14.49
N TYR A 615 -29.91 4.46 -14.62
CA TYR A 615 -28.80 3.84 -13.88
C TYR A 615 -27.42 4.38 -14.27
N ASN A 616 -27.27 4.80 -15.52
CA ASN A 616 -26.04 5.39 -16.03
C ASN A 616 -25.55 6.58 -15.19
N ILE A 617 -26.46 7.37 -14.60
CA ILE A 617 -26.13 8.57 -13.82
C ILE A 617 -25.32 8.25 -12.56
N LEU A 618 -25.68 7.17 -11.86
CA LEU A 618 -25.08 6.80 -10.57
C LEU A 618 -24.07 5.66 -10.68
N HIS A 619 -23.99 5.01 -11.84
CA HIS A 619 -23.15 3.85 -12.11
C HIS A 619 -21.72 4.04 -11.61
N ASP A 620 -21.05 5.12 -12.04
CA ASP A 620 -19.64 5.36 -11.71
C ASP A 620 -19.46 5.64 -10.22
N THR A 621 -20.43 6.29 -9.59
CA THR A 621 -20.42 6.53 -8.13
C THR A 621 -20.55 5.22 -7.35
N CYS A 622 -21.41 4.31 -7.82
CA CYS A 622 -21.57 2.98 -7.24
C CYS A 622 -20.31 2.13 -7.40
N MET A 623 -19.69 2.14 -8.59
CA MET A 623 -18.42 1.45 -8.83
C MET A 623 -17.29 2.01 -7.95
N LYS A 624 -17.15 3.34 -7.85
CA LYS A 624 -16.15 3.97 -6.96
C LYS A 624 -16.36 3.55 -5.51
N ARG A 625 -17.61 3.54 -5.06
CA ARG A 625 -17.96 3.08 -3.70
C ARG A 625 -17.60 1.62 -3.50
N PHE A 626 -17.79 0.77 -4.51
CA PHE A 626 -17.39 -0.63 -4.45
C PHE A 626 -15.87 -0.77 -4.33
N VAL A 627 -15.05 -0.10 -5.16
CA VAL A 627 -13.57 -0.16 -5.05
C VAL A 627 -13.08 0.23 -3.64
N LEU A 628 -13.73 1.20 -3.00
CA LEU A 628 -13.37 1.66 -1.66
C LEU A 628 -13.84 0.71 -0.55
N ASN A 629 -15.10 0.26 -0.62
CA ASN A 629 -15.77 -0.45 0.46
C ASN A 629 -15.83 -1.98 0.26
N ASN A 630 -15.21 -2.54 -0.78
CA ASN A 630 -15.40 -3.95 -1.09
C ASN A 630 -14.84 -4.89 -0.02
N HIS A 631 -15.63 -5.92 0.27
CA HIS A 631 -15.25 -7.10 1.07
C HIS A 631 -14.96 -8.32 0.21
N SER A 632 -15.39 -8.31 -1.05
CA SER A 632 -15.20 -9.36 -2.06
C SER A 632 -14.74 -8.76 -3.40
N ILE A 633 -14.25 -9.61 -4.28
CA ILE A 633 -13.91 -9.27 -5.67
C ILE A 633 -15.14 -9.31 -6.57
N ASP A 634 -16.01 -10.29 -6.31
CA ASP A 634 -17.23 -10.49 -7.08
C ASP A 634 -18.26 -9.46 -6.65
N ILE A 635 -18.86 -8.78 -7.63
CA ILE A 635 -20.00 -7.90 -7.37
C ILE A 635 -21.25 -8.77 -7.37
N PRO A 636 -21.98 -8.87 -6.24
CA PRO A 636 -23.22 -9.64 -6.20
C PRO A 636 -24.28 -8.92 -7.04
N TYR A 637 -24.41 -9.33 -8.30
CA TYR A 637 -25.38 -8.80 -9.25
C TYR A 637 -26.36 -9.88 -9.68
N HIS A 638 -27.59 -9.49 -10.03
CA HIS A 638 -28.52 -10.39 -10.72
C HIS A 638 -27.91 -10.82 -12.05
N LYS A 639 -27.95 -12.13 -12.33
CA LYS A 639 -27.28 -12.69 -13.51
C LYS A 639 -27.76 -12.07 -14.81
N SER A 640 -29.01 -11.58 -14.91
CA SER A 640 -29.58 -11.02 -16.15
C SER A 640 -29.88 -9.52 -16.04
N LEU A 641 -29.26 -8.72 -16.91
CA LEU A 641 -29.39 -7.27 -17.02
C LEU A 641 -29.42 -6.80 -18.47
N PRO A 642 -30.24 -5.79 -18.81
CA PRO A 642 -30.20 -5.19 -20.13
C PRO A 642 -29.05 -4.18 -20.24
N LEU A 643 -28.22 -4.36 -21.27
CA LEU A 643 -27.22 -3.38 -21.71
C LEU A 643 -27.79 -2.56 -22.87
N MET A 644 -27.34 -1.32 -22.99
CA MET A 644 -27.73 -0.40 -24.05
C MET A 644 -26.68 -0.47 -25.18
N THR A 645 -27.14 -0.54 -26.42
CA THR A 645 -26.31 -0.42 -27.64
C THR A 645 -26.00 1.04 -27.93
N GLN A 646 -25.05 1.33 -28.83
CA GLN A 646 -24.73 2.72 -29.24
C GLN A 646 -25.94 3.48 -29.82
N HIS A 647 -26.92 2.77 -30.38
CA HIS A 647 -28.15 3.37 -30.92
C HIS A 647 -29.23 3.61 -29.85
N GLY A 648 -28.98 3.28 -28.59
CA GLY A 648 -29.94 3.45 -27.49
C GLY A 648 -30.92 2.30 -27.29
N ASN A 649 -30.80 1.21 -28.06
CA ASN A 649 -31.63 0.01 -27.92
C ASN A 649 -31.08 -0.93 -26.85
N LEU A 650 -31.96 -1.67 -26.17
CA LEU A 650 -31.60 -2.63 -25.13
C LEU A 650 -31.28 -4.03 -25.69
N ARG A 651 -30.41 -4.74 -24.98
CA ARG A 651 -30.07 -6.16 -25.18
C ARG A 651 -29.99 -6.85 -23.84
N GLU A 652 -30.85 -7.85 -23.60
CA GLU A 652 -30.83 -8.63 -22.36
C GLU A 652 -29.58 -9.52 -22.32
N CYS A 653 -28.74 -9.35 -21.30
CA CYS A 653 -27.47 -10.05 -21.19
C CYS A 653 -27.34 -10.74 -19.84
N ASN A 654 -26.72 -11.92 -19.83
CA ASN A 654 -26.23 -12.51 -18.60
C ASN A 654 -24.85 -11.93 -18.27
N ILE A 655 -24.68 -11.27 -17.12
CA ILE A 655 -23.48 -10.49 -16.77
C ILE A 655 -22.81 -11.05 -15.50
N LEU A 656 -21.48 -11.09 -15.54
CA LEU A 656 -20.59 -11.38 -14.42
C LEU A 656 -19.56 -10.25 -14.31
N ILE A 657 -19.46 -9.61 -13.15
CA ILE A 657 -18.51 -8.52 -12.92
C ILE A 657 -17.56 -8.91 -11.79
N LYS A 658 -16.25 -8.88 -12.09
CA LYS A 658 -15.18 -9.15 -11.13
C LYS A 658 -14.22 -7.97 -11.06
N LEU A 659 -13.88 -7.53 -9.85
CA LEU A 659 -12.84 -6.52 -9.64
C LEU A 659 -11.47 -7.19 -9.46
N THR A 660 -10.60 -7.05 -10.45
CA THR A 660 -9.28 -7.66 -10.44
C THR A 660 -8.18 -6.61 -10.48
N ALA A 661 -6.93 -7.00 -10.24
CA ALA A 661 -5.80 -6.10 -10.30
C ALA A 661 -4.56 -6.74 -10.92
N PHE A 662 -3.90 -5.99 -11.79
CA PHE A 662 -2.71 -6.41 -12.52
C PHE A 662 -1.71 -5.25 -12.61
N HIS A 663 -0.43 -5.52 -12.33
CA HIS A 663 0.67 -4.53 -12.30
C HIS A 663 0.29 -3.19 -11.65
N SER A 664 -0.18 -3.25 -10.40
CA SER A 664 -0.56 -2.08 -9.60
C SER A 664 -1.80 -1.32 -10.04
N HIS A 665 -2.58 -1.83 -11.00
CA HIS A 665 -3.80 -1.20 -11.47
C HIS A 665 -5.00 -2.12 -11.26
N ALA A 666 -6.13 -1.53 -10.85
CA ALA A 666 -7.39 -2.25 -10.68
C ALA A 666 -8.26 -2.09 -11.93
N TYR A 667 -8.97 -3.17 -12.28
CA TYR A 667 -9.85 -3.24 -13.43
C TYR A 667 -11.14 -3.96 -13.05
N PHE A 668 -12.27 -3.46 -13.56
CA PHE A 668 -13.49 -4.25 -13.60
C PHE A 668 -13.48 -5.09 -14.86
N LEU A 669 -13.47 -6.40 -14.67
CA LEU A 669 -13.59 -7.39 -15.72
C LEU A 669 -15.07 -7.78 -15.82
N VAL A 670 -15.72 -7.27 -16.86
CA VAL A 670 -17.12 -7.54 -17.16
C VAL A 670 -17.16 -8.62 -18.22
N SER A 671 -17.70 -9.78 -17.88
CA SER A 671 -18.04 -10.81 -18.85
C SER A 671 -19.55 -10.88 -19.01
N PHE A 672 -20.03 -10.90 -20.25
CA PHE A 672 -21.44 -11.06 -20.52
C PHE A 672 -21.74 -11.93 -21.72
N ARG A 673 -22.98 -12.41 -21.80
CA ARG A 673 -23.50 -13.17 -22.94
C ARG A 673 -24.92 -12.72 -23.23
N GLU A 674 -25.22 -12.45 -24.48
CA GLU A 674 -26.59 -12.13 -24.91
C GLU A 674 -27.52 -13.31 -24.59
N LYS A 675 -28.69 -12.99 -24.03
CA LYS A 675 -29.72 -13.97 -23.74
C LYS A 675 -30.54 -14.18 -25.01
N ASN A 676 -30.64 -15.42 -25.46
CA ASN A 676 -31.47 -15.76 -26.61
C ASN A 676 -32.94 -15.85 -26.16
N THR A 677 -33.63 -14.70 -26.13
CA THR A 677 -35.07 -14.62 -25.82
C THR A 677 -35.85 -14.10 -27.03
N SER A 678 -37.09 -14.56 -27.18
CA SER A 678 -38.07 -14.01 -28.14
C SER A 678 -38.82 -12.80 -27.58
N ARG A 679 -38.70 -12.54 -26.27
CA ARG A 679 -39.36 -11.41 -25.60
C ARG A 679 -38.65 -10.08 -25.83
N GLU A 680 -39.44 -9.01 -25.86
CA GLU A 680 -38.98 -7.63 -25.97
C GLU A 680 -39.11 -6.92 -24.61
N ILE A 681 -38.21 -5.97 -24.32
CA ILE A 681 -38.13 -5.34 -22.99
C ILE A 681 -38.03 -3.83 -23.13
N ALA A 682 -38.76 -3.09 -22.30
CA ALA A 682 -38.60 -1.66 -22.09
C ALA A 682 -38.30 -1.34 -20.62
N VAL A 683 -37.35 -0.43 -20.39
CA VAL A 683 -37.10 0.16 -19.07
C VAL A 683 -38.00 1.38 -18.94
N ILE A 684 -38.76 1.44 -17.85
CA ILE A 684 -39.79 2.46 -17.65
C ILE A 684 -39.58 3.22 -16.33
N SER A 685 -40.10 4.44 -16.26
CA SER A 685 -40.19 5.20 -15.01
C SER A 685 -41.24 4.60 -14.07
N PRO A 686 -41.20 4.91 -12.77
CA PRO A 686 -42.28 4.56 -11.84
C PRO A 686 -43.64 5.11 -12.27
N ASP A 687 -43.64 6.21 -13.02
CA ASP A 687 -44.82 6.86 -13.60
C ASP A 687 -45.14 6.34 -15.02
N GLY A 688 -44.61 5.18 -15.42
CA GLY A 688 -44.98 4.52 -16.68
C GLY A 688 -44.43 5.12 -17.98
N HIS A 689 -43.39 5.96 -17.93
CA HIS A 689 -42.78 6.52 -19.14
C HIS A 689 -41.60 5.68 -19.63
N ILE A 690 -41.48 5.46 -20.95
CA ILE A 690 -40.42 4.60 -21.51
C ILE A 690 -39.08 5.36 -21.60
N TYR A 691 -38.04 4.87 -20.95
CA TYR A 691 -36.68 5.42 -21.07
C TYR A 691 -35.91 4.86 -22.27
N CYS A 692 -35.99 3.55 -22.48
CA CYS A 692 -35.33 2.82 -23.55
C CYS A 692 -35.99 1.45 -23.72
N HIS A 693 -35.83 0.85 -24.90
CA HIS A 693 -36.47 -0.41 -25.25
C HIS A 693 -35.58 -1.24 -26.19
N THR A 694 -35.89 -2.53 -26.33
CA THR A 694 -35.28 -3.41 -27.32
C THR A 694 -35.68 -3.03 -28.74
N GLU A 695 -34.90 -3.46 -29.73
CA GLU A 695 -35.03 -3.02 -31.13
C GLU A 695 -36.37 -3.40 -31.77
N PHE A 696 -36.92 -4.57 -31.44
CA PHE A 696 -38.19 -5.04 -32.01
C PHE A 696 -39.42 -4.66 -31.15
N PHE A 697 -39.22 -3.95 -30.04
CA PHE A 697 -40.31 -3.50 -29.17
C PHE A 697 -41.37 -2.69 -29.92
N THR A 698 -40.96 -1.73 -30.76
CA THR A 698 -41.88 -0.89 -31.55
C THR A 698 -42.59 -1.67 -32.65
N ILE A 699 -41.96 -2.72 -33.17
CA ILE A 699 -42.53 -3.63 -34.16
C ILE A 699 -43.61 -4.51 -33.51
N CYS A 700 -43.37 -5.00 -32.28
CA CYS A 700 -44.36 -5.79 -31.53
C CYS A 700 -45.66 -5.01 -31.30
N ILE A 701 -45.59 -3.69 -31.19
CA ILE A 701 -46.75 -2.81 -30.97
C ILE A 701 -47.20 -2.06 -32.23
N ASN A 702 -46.76 -2.50 -33.43
CA ASN A 702 -47.08 -1.93 -34.74
C ASN A 702 -46.88 -0.40 -34.88
N SER A 703 -45.94 0.15 -34.12
CA SER A 703 -45.50 1.55 -34.20
C SER A 703 -44.15 1.65 -34.91
N ALA A 704 -43.93 0.78 -35.89
CA ALA A 704 -42.67 0.68 -36.64
C ALA A 704 -42.25 2.06 -37.18
N GLY A 705 -41.07 2.53 -36.75
CA GLY A 705 -40.51 3.82 -37.14
C GLY A 705 -40.87 5.02 -36.24
N GLN A 706 -41.77 4.88 -35.26
CA GLN A 706 -42.02 5.93 -34.28
C GLN A 706 -41.10 5.80 -33.06
N ASN A 707 -40.52 6.92 -32.63
CA ASN A 707 -39.79 6.97 -31.36
C ASN A 707 -40.79 6.87 -30.20
N VAL A 708 -40.78 5.76 -29.47
CA VAL A 708 -41.65 5.53 -28.30
C VAL A 708 -40.99 5.96 -26.98
N ARG A 709 -39.73 6.43 -27.03
CA ARG A 709 -39.04 6.99 -25.87
C ARG A 709 -39.76 8.23 -25.36
N GLY A 710 -39.98 8.28 -24.05
CA GLY A 710 -40.69 9.36 -23.37
C GLY A 710 -42.22 9.28 -23.47
N LYS A 711 -42.79 8.36 -24.24
CA LYS A 711 -44.24 8.12 -24.25
C LYS A 711 -44.65 7.34 -23.00
N HIS A 712 -45.89 7.56 -22.56
CA HIS A 712 -46.48 6.80 -21.47
C HIS A 712 -47.00 5.45 -21.99
N ILE A 713 -46.94 4.39 -21.18
CA ILE A 713 -47.38 3.04 -21.59
C ILE A 713 -48.85 3.02 -21.98
N SER A 714 -49.69 3.75 -21.25
CA SER A 714 -51.12 3.86 -21.57
C SER A 714 -51.39 4.55 -22.91
N ASP A 715 -50.45 5.34 -23.45
CA ASP A 715 -50.60 5.91 -24.80
C ASP A 715 -50.42 4.84 -25.88
N LEU A 716 -49.60 3.81 -25.59
CA LEU A 716 -49.33 2.70 -26.50
C LEU A 716 -50.38 1.59 -26.36
N PHE A 717 -50.90 1.40 -25.14
CA PHE A 717 -51.95 0.46 -24.84
C PHE A 717 -53.08 1.17 -24.07
N PRO A 718 -54.04 1.80 -24.78
CA PRO A 718 -55.14 2.55 -24.13
C PRO A 718 -56.02 1.68 -23.22
N MET A 719 -56.05 0.38 -23.48
CA MET A 719 -56.79 -0.62 -22.70
C MET A 719 -56.09 -0.97 -21.37
N LEU A 720 -54.85 -0.52 -21.17
CA LEU A 720 -53.99 -0.87 -20.05
C LEU A 720 -53.93 0.28 -19.05
N ASP A 721 -54.48 0.03 -17.86
CA ASP A 721 -54.29 0.92 -16.71
C ASP A 721 -53.00 0.53 -15.98
N PHE A 722 -51.93 1.26 -16.27
CA PHE A 722 -50.60 1.00 -15.72
C PHE A 722 -50.59 1.04 -14.18
N TYR A 723 -51.39 1.90 -13.56
CA TYR A 723 -51.42 2.04 -12.10
C TYR A 723 -52.05 0.82 -11.40
N ASN A 724 -52.86 0.05 -12.14
CA ASN A 724 -53.54 -1.14 -11.66
C ASN A 724 -52.83 -2.45 -12.06
N MET A 725 -51.68 -2.39 -12.75
CA MET A 725 -50.91 -3.59 -13.06
C MET A 725 -50.20 -4.12 -11.82
N GLU A 726 -50.44 -5.38 -11.46
CA GLU A 726 -49.64 -6.07 -10.46
C GLU A 726 -48.32 -6.59 -11.08
N PRO A 727 -47.18 -6.46 -10.38
CA PRO A 727 -45.90 -6.99 -10.85
C PRO A 727 -45.96 -8.50 -11.07
N PHE A 728 -45.35 -8.95 -12.16
CA PHE A 728 -45.25 -10.35 -12.61
C PHE A 728 -46.56 -10.99 -13.09
N GLU A 729 -47.68 -10.27 -13.09
CA GLU A 729 -48.92 -10.77 -13.68
C GLU A 729 -48.99 -10.46 -15.19
N PRO A 730 -49.21 -11.47 -16.05
CA PRO A 730 -49.30 -11.26 -17.49
C PRO A 730 -50.66 -10.72 -17.89
N TRP A 731 -50.68 -9.55 -18.53
CA TRP A 731 -51.86 -8.99 -19.18
C TRP A 731 -51.90 -9.37 -20.66
N ILE A 732 -52.88 -10.18 -21.05
CA ILE A 732 -52.99 -10.69 -22.42
C ILE A 732 -53.86 -9.74 -23.23
N ILE A 733 -53.27 -9.21 -24.30
CA ILE A 733 -53.97 -8.32 -25.22
C ILE A 733 -53.99 -8.99 -26.58
N SER A 734 -55.18 -9.08 -27.18
CA SER A 734 -55.30 -9.40 -28.60
C SER A 734 -55.08 -8.13 -29.40
N PHE A 735 -53.93 -8.02 -30.05
CA PHE A 735 -53.58 -6.88 -30.88
C PHE A 735 -53.43 -7.36 -32.34
N GLU A 736 -54.31 -6.90 -33.23
CA GLU A 736 -54.31 -7.17 -34.68
C GLU A 736 -54.00 -8.64 -35.06
N ASN A 737 -54.79 -9.59 -34.51
CA ASN A 737 -54.69 -11.04 -34.72
C ASN A 737 -53.48 -11.75 -34.08
N LYS A 738 -52.73 -11.10 -33.17
CA LYS A 738 -51.70 -11.73 -32.34
C LYS A 738 -52.03 -11.58 -30.86
N GLN A 739 -51.78 -12.62 -30.06
CA GLN A 739 -51.81 -12.51 -28.60
C GLN A 739 -50.44 -12.03 -28.12
N ILE A 740 -50.42 -10.92 -27.39
CA ILE A 740 -49.23 -10.38 -26.75
C ILE A 740 -49.50 -10.33 -25.25
N ALA A 741 -48.60 -10.89 -24.45
CA ALA A 741 -48.61 -10.69 -23.00
C ALA A 741 -47.74 -9.48 -22.66
N VAL A 742 -48.32 -8.51 -21.96
CA VAL A 742 -47.64 -7.37 -21.36
C VAL A 742 -47.44 -7.65 -19.89
N ILE A 743 -46.18 -7.66 -19.44
CA ILE A 743 -45.82 -8.04 -18.08
C ILE A 743 -45.04 -6.90 -17.46
N HIS A 744 -45.56 -6.32 -16.39
CA HIS A 744 -44.81 -5.39 -15.56
C HIS A 744 -43.91 -6.20 -14.63
N THR A 745 -42.59 -5.99 -14.69
CA THR A 745 -41.68 -6.66 -13.76
C THR A 745 -40.86 -5.64 -13.01
N ILE A 746 -40.52 -5.98 -11.77
CA ILE A 746 -39.74 -5.12 -10.90
C ILE A 746 -38.48 -5.87 -10.47
N LYS A 747 -37.30 -5.34 -10.78
CA LYS A 747 -36.03 -5.89 -10.27
C LYS A 747 -35.42 -4.93 -9.27
N GLN A 748 -35.19 -5.41 -8.04
CA GLN A 748 -34.47 -4.66 -7.04
C GLN A 748 -32.97 -4.78 -7.28
N MET A 749 -32.28 -3.65 -7.30
CA MET A 749 -30.84 -3.58 -7.53
C MET A 749 -30.19 -2.72 -6.44
N SER A 750 -29.77 -3.38 -5.36
CA SER A 750 -29.31 -2.71 -4.14
C SER A 750 -30.41 -1.81 -3.55
N ALA A 751 -30.24 -0.49 -3.57
CA ALA A 751 -31.18 0.49 -3.01
C ALA A 751 -32.25 0.99 -4.00
N TYR A 752 -32.21 0.55 -5.27
CA TYR A 752 -33.12 1.02 -6.31
C TYR A 752 -34.02 -0.08 -6.82
N THR A 753 -35.15 0.34 -7.37
CA THR A 753 -36.20 -0.51 -7.92
C THR A 753 -36.32 -0.18 -9.40
N LEU A 754 -35.99 -1.13 -10.26
CA LEU A 754 -36.14 -1.00 -11.70
C LEU A 754 -37.50 -1.54 -12.11
N HIS A 755 -38.22 -0.74 -12.89
CA HIS A 755 -39.47 -1.14 -13.51
C HIS A 755 -39.19 -1.47 -14.98
N PHE A 756 -39.64 -2.65 -15.40
CA PHE A 756 -39.58 -3.10 -16.78
C PHE A 756 -40.97 -3.43 -17.26
N ILE A 757 -41.17 -3.26 -18.57
CA ILE A 757 -42.22 -3.96 -19.29
C ILE A 757 -41.60 -4.99 -20.19
N ILE A 758 -42.11 -6.21 -20.09
CA ILE A 758 -41.76 -7.32 -20.97
C ILE A 758 -42.95 -7.56 -21.88
N LEU A 759 -42.71 -7.55 -23.19
CA LEU A 759 -43.67 -7.98 -24.19
C LEU A 759 -43.29 -9.38 -24.66
N VAL A 760 -44.20 -10.32 -24.47
CA VAL A 760 -44.02 -11.71 -24.89
C VAL A 760 -45.03 -12.01 -25.98
N HIS A 761 -44.54 -12.51 -27.11
CA HIS A 761 -45.37 -12.89 -28.27
C HIS A 761 -45.30 -14.39 -28.59
N ASP A 762 -44.46 -15.16 -27.88
CA ASP A 762 -44.34 -16.61 -28.04
C ASP A 762 -45.35 -17.31 -27.14
N GLU A 763 -46.28 -18.07 -27.73
CA GLU A 763 -47.36 -18.78 -27.03
C GLU A 763 -46.82 -19.66 -25.89
N LYS A 764 -45.68 -20.33 -26.09
CA LYS A 764 -45.08 -21.20 -25.05
C LYS A 764 -44.53 -20.42 -23.86
N GLU A 765 -44.02 -19.23 -24.09
CA GLU A 765 -43.53 -18.37 -23.01
C GLU A 765 -44.70 -17.70 -22.29
N ILE A 766 -45.74 -17.29 -23.03
CA ILE A 766 -47.00 -16.77 -22.46
C ILE A 766 -47.64 -17.79 -21.50
N GLU A 767 -47.70 -19.07 -21.87
CA GLU A 767 -48.22 -20.14 -20.99
C GLU A 767 -47.41 -20.28 -19.69
N LYS A 768 -46.07 -20.22 -19.76
CA LYS A 768 -45.21 -20.26 -18.56
C LYS A 768 -45.47 -19.10 -17.60
N TRP A 769 -45.68 -17.90 -18.14
CA TRP A 769 -46.01 -16.74 -17.33
C TRP A 769 -47.41 -16.85 -16.69
N LYS A 770 -48.39 -17.47 -17.37
CA LYS A 770 -49.70 -17.75 -16.77
C LYS A 770 -49.60 -18.73 -15.60
N ASP A 771 -48.70 -19.71 -15.68
CA ASP A 771 -48.44 -20.69 -14.63
C ASP A 771 -47.65 -20.11 -13.43
N GLY A 772 -47.33 -18.81 -13.47
CA GLY A 772 -46.55 -18.13 -12.43
C GLY A 772 -45.07 -18.55 -12.40
N GLN A 773 -44.58 -19.21 -13.44
CA GLN A 773 -43.19 -19.59 -13.58
C GLN A 773 -42.42 -18.45 -14.24
N ASP A 774 -41.80 -17.57 -13.45
CA ASP A 774 -40.78 -16.67 -13.98
C ASP A 774 -39.59 -17.51 -14.47
N PRO A 775 -39.31 -17.53 -15.80
CA PRO A 775 -38.19 -18.30 -16.34
C PRO A 775 -36.86 -17.91 -15.68
N ASP A 776 -36.73 -16.67 -15.19
CA ASP A 776 -35.50 -16.13 -14.59
C ASP A 776 -35.33 -16.58 -13.13
N GLN A 777 -36.40 -16.94 -12.42
CA GLN A 777 -36.33 -17.47 -11.06
C GLN A 777 -35.94 -18.96 -11.03
N ILE A 778 -36.33 -19.75 -12.03
CA ILE A 778 -36.01 -21.17 -12.11
C ILE A 778 -34.50 -21.40 -12.34
N GLU A 779 -33.86 -20.58 -13.20
CA GLU A 779 -32.39 -20.61 -13.40
C GLU A 779 -31.58 -20.18 -12.16
N TYR A 780 -32.18 -19.37 -11.28
CA TYR A 780 -31.53 -18.87 -10.06
C TYR A 780 -31.41 -19.95 -8.99
N TYR A 781 -32.48 -20.73 -8.74
CA TYR A 781 -32.48 -21.78 -7.71
C TYR A 781 -31.93 -23.13 -8.19
N GLY A 782 -31.99 -23.45 -9.49
CA GLY A 782 -31.47 -24.71 -10.02
C GLY A 782 -29.94 -24.84 -10.02
N ASN A 783 -29.21 -23.70 -9.95
CA ASN A 783 -27.75 -23.66 -10.01
C ASN A 783 -27.07 -23.27 -8.67
N SER A 784 -27.84 -22.91 -7.63
CA SER A 784 -27.30 -22.55 -6.31
C SER A 784 -27.03 -23.74 -5.38
N THR A 785 -27.37 -24.96 -5.79
CA THR A 785 -27.17 -26.21 -5.02
C THR A 785 -25.78 -26.83 -5.18
N ILE A 786 -24.83 -26.17 -5.87
CA ILE A 786 -23.45 -26.67 -6.05
C ILE A 786 -22.43 -25.61 -5.61
N ILE A 787 -22.62 -25.05 -4.41
CA ILE A 787 -21.59 -24.29 -3.70
C ILE A 787 -21.22 -25.10 -2.44
N ASP A 788 -19.93 -25.36 -2.29
CA ASP A 788 -19.24 -26.16 -1.27
C ASP A 788 -19.99 -26.33 0.07
N GLU A 789 -20.09 -27.59 0.54
CA GLU A 789 -20.55 -28.02 1.88
C GLU A 789 -19.72 -27.46 3.07
N ASN A 790 -18.89 -26.43 2.88
CA ASN A 790 -18.05 -25.86 3.94
C ASN A 790 -18.36 -24.40 4.31
N ASP A 791 -19.34 -23.75 3.68
CA ASP A 791 -19.83 -22.44 4.13
C ASP A 791 -21.29 -22.57 4.58
N GLU A 792 -21.55 -22.39 5.88
CA GLU A 792 -22.91 -22.36 6.44
C GLU A 792 -23.78 -21.34 5.67
N PRO A 793 -24.88 -21.77 5.02
CA PRO A 793 -25.78 -20.85 4.36
C PRO A 793 -26.59 -20.10 5.43
N SER A 794 -26.49 -18.77 5.38
CA SER A 794 -27.36 -17.88 6.14
C SER A 794 -28.81 -18.06 5.68
N GLN A 795 -29.60 -18.79 6.48
CA GLN A 795 -31.04 -18.95 6.35
C GLN A 795 -31.76 -17.63 6.62
N ILE A 796 -31.79 -16.70 5.68
CA ILE A 796 -32.81 -15.64 5.63
C ILE A 796 -33.03 -15.32 4.15
N PHE A 797 -34.03 -15.94 3.51
CA PHE A 797 -34.85 -15.41 2.39
C PHE A 797 -35.54 -16.48 1.52
N VAL A 798 -35.96 -17.63 2.04
CA VAL A 798 -36.91 -18.52 1.30
C VAL A 798 -37.90 -19.16 2.26
N GLU A 799 -38.70 -18.35 2.96
CA GLU A 799 -39.89 -18.86 3.67
C GLU A 799 -40.85 -17.72 4.02
N LYS A 800 -41.55 -17.18 3.01
CA LYS A 800 -42.75 -16.35 3.21
C LYS A 800 -43.79 -16.62 2.13
N LYS A 801 -44.28 -17.86 2.08
CA LYS A 801 -45.62 -18.14 1.52
C LYS A 801 -46.39 -19.27 2.22
N TYR A 802 -45.77 -19.98 3.16
CA TYR A 802 -46.46 -20.86 4.10
C TYR A 802 -46.01 -20.52 5.53
N GLU A 803 -46.91 -20.69 6.51
CA GLU A 803 -46.78 -20.36 7.94
C GLU A 803 -47.14 -18.93 8.40
N ARG A 804 -48.40 -18.53 8.16
CA ARG A 804 -49.12 -17.68 9.13
C ARG A 804 -49.72 -18.56 10.23
N LYS A 805 -48.93 -18.96 11.25
CA LYS A 805 -49.42 -19.27 12.62
C LYS A 805 -48.34 -19.71 13.64
N ALA A 806 -47.13 -19.14 13.66
CA ALA A 806 -46.21 -19.44 14.76
C ALA A 806 -45.13 -18.37 15.01
N SER A 807 -45.50 -17.11 15.28
CA SER A 807 -44.51 -16.11 15.70
C SER A 807 -45.11 -14.97 16.53
N LYS A 808 -45.60 -15.31 17.73
CA LYS A 808 -45.95 -14.32 18.78
C LYS A 808 -45.04 -14.35 20.01
N VAL A 809 -43.96 -15.16 20.02
CA VAL A 809 -43.11 -15.32 21.21
C VAL A 809 -41.67 -14.79 21.03
N ARG A 810 -41.17 -14.59 19.80
CA ARG A 810 -39.78 -14.09 19.57
C ARG A 810 -39.63 -12.57 19.38
N LEU A 811 -40.72 -11.82 19.24
CA LEU A 811 -40.68 -10.36 19.04
C LEU A 811 -40.67 -9.55 20.36
N HIS A 812 -40.91 -10.18 21.51
CA HIS A 812 -40.93 -9.48 22.80
C HIS A 812 -39.52 -9.27 23.38
N THR A 813 -38.60 -10.22 23.15
CA THR A 813 -37.23 -10.17 23.71
C THR A 813 -36.31 -9.17 22.97
N VAL A 814 -36.49 -9.01 21.65
CA VAL A 814 -35.69 -8.07 20.84
C VAL A 814 -36.14 -6.61 21.05
N ASN A 815 -37.44 -6.38 21.24
CA ASN A 815 -37.95 -5.05 21.57
C ASN A 815 -37.56 -4.62 22.99
N GLN A 816 -37.48 -5.53 23.96
CA GLN A 816 -36.97 -5.18 25.31
C GLN A 816 -35.50 -4.77 25.29
N TYR A 817 -34.66 -5.39 24.45
CA TYR A 817 -33.24 -5.04 24.33
C TYR A 817 -33.01 -3.71 23.58
N MET A 818 -33.80 -3.43 22.53
CA MET A 818 -33.72 -2.16 21.80
C MET A 818 -34.22 -0.98 22.64
N THR A 819 -35.25 -1.19 23.48
CA THR A 819 -35.79 -0.14 24.38
C THR A 819 -34.82 0.19 25.53
N SER A 820 -33.99 -0.76 25.97
CA SER A 820 -32.93 -0.46 26.95
C SER A 820 -31.79 0.37 26.38
N ILE A 821 -31.48 0.21 25.08
CA ILE A 821 -30.41 0.97 24.39
C ILE A 821 -30.88 2.41 24.09
N THR A 822 -32.16 2.62 23.76
CA THR A 822 -32.70 3.98 23.58
C THR A 822 -32.77 4.74 24.90
N LYS A 823 -33.16 4.08 26.00
CA LYS A 823 -33.17 4.70 27.33
C LYS A 823 -31.79 5.04 27.89
N SER A 824 -30.72 4.36 27.47
CA SER A 824 -29.35 4.75 27.82
C SER A 824 -28.86 5.96 27.01
N PHE A 825 -29.32 6.11 25.76
CA PHE A 825 -28.95 7.23 24.89
C PHE A 825 -29.67 8.54 25.26
N ASP A 826 -30.93 8.46 25.71
CA ASP A 826 -31.69 9.66 26.11
C ASP A 826 -31.28 10.20 27.50
N LYS A 827 -30.65 9.36 28.34
CA LYS A 827 -30.14 9.80 29.65
C LYS A 827 -28.83 10.59 29.53
N GLU A 828 -27.96 10.23 28.58
CA GLU A 828 -26.66 10.88 28.35
C GLU A 828 -26.78 12.27 27.66
N ASN A 829 -27.86 12.52 26.91
CA ASN A 829 -28.11 13.81 26.26
C ASN A 829 -28.81 14.84 27.17
N SER A 830 -29.26 14.45 28.37
CA SER A 830 -29.96 15.33 29.32
C SER A 830 -29.06 15.96 30.39
N GLU A 831 -27.81 15.51 30.54
CA GLU A 831 -26.87 16.00 31.57
C GLU A 831 -25.82 17.01 31.04
N ILE A 832 -25.85 17.33 29.75
CA ILE A 832 -24.90 18.23 29.10
C ILE A 832 -25.26 19.74 29.19
N PRO A 833 -26.52 20.20 29.42
CA PRO A 833 -26.78 21.65 29.50
C PRO A 833 -26.38 22.30 30.84
N THR A 834 -26.10 21.54 31.90
CA THR A 834 -25.93 22.07 33.26
C THR A 834 -24.48 22.22 33.73
N GLN A 835 -23.50 21.67 33.00
CA GLN A 835 -22.07 21.83 33.33
C GLN A 835 -21.40 22.97 32.56
N ILE A 836 -22.00 23.45 31.47
CA ILE A 836 -21.47 24.57 30.67
C ILE A 836 -21.88 25.93 31.25
N SER A 837 -22.98 26.01 32.01
CA SER A 837 -23.40 27.25 32.69
C SER A 837 -22.55 27.58 33.94
N ASN A 838 -21.92 26.58 34.56
CA ASN A 838 -21.10 26.78 35.77
C ASN A 838 -19.63 27.12 35.47
N PHE A 839 -19.15 26.84 34.25
CA PHE A 839 -17.78 27.16 33.84
C PHE A 839 -17.61 28.59 33.29
N VAL A 840 -18.72 29.24 32.92
CA VAL A 840 -18.75 30.63 32.40
C VAL A 840 -18.98 31.67 33.51
N ALA A 841 -19.37 31.24 34.71
CA ALA A 841 -19.52 32.11 35.88
C ALA A 841 -18.23 32.29 36.69
N GLU A 842 -17.25 31.39 36.58
CA GLU A 842 -16.00 31.39 37.38
C GLU A 842 -14.81 32.10 36.69
N SER A 843 -15.01 32.61 35.47
CA SER A 843 -13.97 33.27 34.65
C SER A 843 -14.14 34.80 34.56
N ARG A 844 -14.95 35.41 35.45
CA ARG A 844 -15.21 36.86 35.48
C ARG A 844 -14.70 37.61 36.72
N ASP A 845 -14.01 36.96 37.66
CA ASP A 845 -13.56 37.58 38.92
C ASP A 845 -12.03 37.76 39.04
N LEU A 846 -11.28 37.87 37.94
CA LEU A 846 -9.82 38.00 37.98
C LEU A 846 -9.27 39.02 36.97
N GLU A 847 -9.82 40.24 36.95
CA GLU A 847 -9.17 41.41 36.34
C GLU A 847 -9.51 42.68 37.14
N THR A 848 -8.78 42.96 38.22
CA THR A 848 -8.59 44.33 38.74
C THR A 848 -7.38 44.37 39.68
N PHE A 849 -6.67 45.51 39.64
CA PHE A 849 -5.56 46.01 40.48
C PHE A 849 -4.14 45.72 39.98
N ASP A 850 -3.20 46.67 39.92
CA ASP A 850 -3.19 48.13 39.75
C ASP A 850 -1.70 48.50 39.64
N ASP A 851 -1.35 49.41 38.73
CA ASP A 851 -0.02 50.01 38.61
C ASP A 851 0.20 51.05 39.72
N LYS A 852 1.27 50.93 40.52
CA LYS A 852 1.89 52.09 41.18
C LYS A 852 3.42 52.03 41.24
N SER A 853 3.99 53.03 40.57
CA SER A 853 5.34 53.55 40.66
C SER A 853 5.75 54.01 42.06
N GLY A 854 7.03 53.83 42.41
CA GLY A 854 7.68 54.52 43.52
C GLY A 854 9.20 54.48 43.37
N ALA A 855 9.79 55.61 43.01
CA ALA A 855 11.23 55.84 42.94
C ALA A 855 11.76 56.28 44.30
N THR A 856 12.94 55.78 44.71
CA THR A 856 13.87 56.52 45.57
C THR A 856 15.31 56.03 45.37
N SER A 857 16.19 57.02 45.24
CA SER A 857 17.65 56.95 45.09
C SER A 857 18.38 56.61 46.38
N CYS A 858 19.54 55.93 46.29
CA CYS A 858 20.82 56.46 46.77
C CYS A 858 22.01 55.55 46.40
N ASN A 859 23.16 56.18 46.21
CA ASN A 859 24.45 55.66 45.77
C ASN A 859 25.06 54.62 46.71
N GLU A 860 25.77 53.62 46.16
CA GLU A 860 27.18 53.37 46.49
C GLU A 860 27.85 52.29 45.61
N SER A 861 29.07 52.61 45.21
CA SER A 861 30.21 51.73 44.92
C SER A 861 30.27 50.90 43.62
N SER A 862 31.31 51.24 42.87
CA SER A 862 31.94 50.60 41.73
C SER A 862 32.29 49.11 41.93
N GLN A 863 31.41 48.21 41.52
CA GLN A 863 31.75 46.82 41.14
C GLN A 863 30.89 46.25 39.98
N SER A 864 30.01 47.04 39.37
CA SER A 864 29.00 46.53 38.41
C SER A 864 29.42 46.51 36.93
N SER A 865 30.52 47.17 36.53
CA SER A 865 30.90 47.26 35.10
C SER A 865 31.44 45.93 34.53
N THR A 866 32.07 45.09 35.36
CA THR A 866 32.60 43.78 34.96
C THR A 866 31.51 42.72 34.91
N LYS A 867 30.53 42.77 35.84
CA LYS A 867 29.36 41.88 35.84
C LYS A 867 28.37 42.22 34.72
N ALA A 868 28.17 43.48 34.38
CA ALA A 868 27.34 43.89 33.25
C ALA A 868 27.96 43.48 31.90
N LYS A 869 29.29 43.65 31.73
CA LYS A 869 30.01 43.15 30.54
C LYS A 869 30.06 41.63 30.46
N PHE A 870 30.14 40.93 31.60
CA PHE A 870 30.04 39.46 31.65
C PHE A 870 28.63 38.98 31.31
N ALA A 871 27.59 39.57 31.89
CA ALA A 871 26.19 39.26 31.57
C ALA A 871 25.86 39.57 30.11
N GLN A 872 26.36 40.67 29.54
CA GLN A 872 26.16 41.01 28.14
C GLN A 872 26.93 40.07 27.19
N ARG A 873 28.12 39.60 27.58
CA ARG A 873 28.85 38.52 26.87
C ARG A 873 28.13 37.17 27.00
N LEU A 874 27.54 36.86 28.15
CA LEU A 874 26.70 35.68 28.38
C LEU A 874 25.41 35.72 27.56
N ILE A 875 24.79 36.90 27.41
CA ILE A 875 23.59 37.11 26.58
C ILE A 875 23.91 37.00 25.08
N VAL A 876 25.09 37.46 24.64
CA VAL A 876 25.52 37.32 23.23
C VAL A 876 25.96 35.89 22.92
N ALA A 877 26.69 35.22 23.84
CA ALA A 877 27.07 33.82 23.71
C ALA A 877 25.85 32.89 23.77
N SER A 878 24.91 33.14 24.69
CA SER A 878 23.64 32.41 24.75
C SER A 878 22.78 32.65 23.51
N LYS A 879 22.74 33.84 22.90
CA LYS A 879 22.05 34.04 21.60
C LYS A 879 22.67 33.23 20.45
N LYS A 880 24.00 33.03 20.44
CA LYS A 880 24.68 32.18 19.44
C LYS A 880 24.46 30.69 19.71
N LYS A 881 24.49 30.27 20.98
CA LYS A 881 24.17 28.90 21.44
C LYS A 881 22.68 28.56 21.26
N LEU A 882 21.77 29.51 21.46
CA LEU A 882 20.32 29.38 21.21
C LEU A 882 20.04 29.25 19.71
N LYS A 883 20.82 29.88 18.83
CA LYS A 883 20.74 29.68 17.37
C LYS A 883 21.20 28.28 16.95
N ILE A 884 22.18 27.69 17.63
CA ILE A 884 22.62 26.30 17.39
C ILE A 884 21.56 25.32 17.92
N LEU A 885 21.00 25.56 19.11
CA LEU A 885 19.89 24.77 19.64
C LEU A 885 18.63 24.90 18.76
N GLN A 886 18.33 26.11 18.26
CA GLN A 886 17.28 26.35 17.28
C GLN A 886 17.59 25.67 15.96
N LEU A 887 18.84 25.61 15.49
CA LEU A 887 19.23 24.89 14.29
C LEU A 887 19.07 23.37 14.48
N VAL A 888 19.49 22.82 15.61
CA VAL A 888 19.34 21.41 15.96
C VAL A 888 17.86 21.05 16.06
N LEU A 889 17.06 21.85 16.78
CA LEU A 889 15.60 21.70 16.89
C LEU A 889 14.90 21.92 15.54
N PHE A 890 15.34 22.88 14.73
CA PHE A 890 14.81 23.14 13.39
C PHE A 890 15.11 21.96 12.44
N VAL A 891 16.31 21.37 12.50
CA VAL A 891 16.68 20.16 11.75
C VAL A 891 15.90 18.94 12.27
N THR A 892 15.64 18.82 13.58
CA THR A 892 14.82 17.72 14.11
C THR A 892 13.32 17.87 13.84
N VAL A 893 12.81 19.10 13.71
CA VAL A 893 11.38 19.40 13.50
C VAL A 893 11.02 19.46 12.01
N ASN A 894 11.92 19.88 11.11
CA ASN A 894 11.64 20.03 9.67
C ASN A 894 12.04 18.85 8.79
N VAL A 895 12.43 17.70 9.35
CA VAL A 895 12.60 16.43 8.61
C VAL A 895 11.24 15.69 8.45
N LYS A 896 10.13 16.43 8.38
CA LYS A 896 8.77 15.89 8.19
C LYS A 896 8.19 16.23 6.83
#